data_AF-A0A5C6CVN4-F1
#
_entry.id   AF-A0A5C6CVN4-F1
#
_cell.length_a   1.000
_cell.length_b   1.000
_cell.length_c   1.000
_cell.angle_alpha   90.00
_cell.angle_beta   90.00
_cell.angle_gamma   90.00
#
_symmetry.space_group_name_H-M   'P 1'
#
loop_
_entity.id
_entity.type
_entity.pdbx_description
1 polymer ?
#
loop_
_entity_poly.entity_id
_entity_poly.type
_entity_poly.pdbx_seq_one_letter_code
_entity_poly.pdbx_strand_id
1 'polypeptide(L)'
;MVLVLIETTICERAYAVTPSRIDLGMDTGRSDTATLGWEEWQVPNGTVAAKIFGEVQVMLHPAGAGEVIEGQWYKAALATGASMATDGVAVQSEEGEPATIVLELDGLNPGRHSLVTYHNAVTDGAVGSYSISIDGEKVIQGIKPTLRVPVNEDAESAYLEFETKPGQPVVIRISVESGSKNCVILNGIEIDGSDPKRKARVPTPENGDWHADGDNGQLHLTWKPAASSKKHLVYVASDKDADRAAEKIANAVENSEFLLGSTSDNGYDLTVDPKASQLVYCWRVDSVDSAGKVTRGDVWNFRVRHLAFPGAEGYGRFAIGGRGGRVIKVNNLDDSGPGSLRAAVEAKGPRTVVLDVGGRIILQDRLIIRDPYLTLAGQSAPGKGICISNYNLGLLGANDCILRFLRVRPGDTAGVTLDGMGMASCDNSIVDHCSISWTQDEAFSSRGAKDITLQRTLISEALNVAGHKKYKKGTQHGYAASIGGDIGSFHHNLLAHCAGRNWSLAGGLDKATRHAGRLDIRNNVVYNWSHRTTDGGAREVNFVNNYYKPGASTKVFHVLMAEREAVPSFGPQMYYVDGNVMEGRFDASQELAGVFERHGEPQENWIVKEPFFESYVSTNSAEETFEDVLSDVGCNRPVLDDHDKRVIEETRSGTTTYEGSVTGYPGLPDSQEDVGGWEDYPETHRSADWDTDGDGMPNWWEERQGLNPNSPPNDLTDSNGDANDDGYTNIEEYLQWMATNGHSE
;
A
#
# COMPACT_ATOMS: atom_id res chain seq x y z
N MET A 1 6.71 11.53 -73.03
CA MET A 1 5.67 11.50 -72.00
C MET A 1 6.40 11.46 -70.67
N VAL A 2 6.45 12.59 -69.98
CA VAL A 2 7.12 12.75 -68.68
C VAL A 2 6.17 12.18 -67.63
N LEU A 3 6.59 11.16 -66.89
CA LEU A 3 5.90 10.72 -65.68
C LEU A 3 6.78 11.11 -64.49
N VAL A 4 6.37 12.18 -63.81
CA VAL A 4 6.93 12.59 -62.52
C VAL A 4 6.32 11.67 -61.47
N LEU A 5 7.12 10.76 -60.90
CA LEU A 5 6.79 10.08 -59.66
C LEU A 5 7.18 11.02 -58.51
N ILE A 6 6.18 11.64 -57.90
CA ILE A 6 6.31 12.33 -56.62
C ILE A 6 6.20 11.24 -55.55
N GLU A 7 7.34 10.71 -55.10
CA GLU A 7 7.40 9.96 -53.84
C GLU A 7 7.37 10.97 -52.69
N THR A 8 6.17 11.31 -52.22
CA THR A 8 6.01 11.85 -50.86
C THR A 8 6.35 10.74 -49.88
N THR A 9 7.61 10.69 -49.46
CA THR A 9 8.06 9.89 -48.32
C THR A 9 7.52 10.57 -47.07
N ILE A 10 6.33 10.17 -46.62
CA ILE A 10 5.89 10.43 -45.25
C ILE A 10 6.78 9.54 -44.40
N CYS A 11 7.84 10.12 -43.83
CA CYS A 11 8.66 9.47 -42.83
C CYS A 11 7.76 9.27 -41.61
N GLU A 12 7.15 8.09 -41.50
CA GLU A 12 6.37 7.70 -40.32
C GLU A 12 7.29 7.72 -39.10
N ARG A 13 6.86 8.47 -38.08
CA ARG A 13 7.50 8.57 -36.77
C ARG A 13 7.62 7.18 -36.14
N ALA A 14 8.81 6.61 -36.12
CA ALA A 14 9.17 5.63 -35.11
C ALA A 14 9.45 6.42 -33.82
N TYR A 15 8.46 6.52 -32.95
CA TYR A 15 8.66 7.06 -31.61
C TYR A 15 9.38 6.00 -30.76
N ALA A 16 10.31 6.44 -29.92
CA ALA A 16 10.86 5.59 -28.86
C ALA A 16 9.71 5.02 -27.99
N VAL A 17 9.86 3.77 -27.55
CA VAL A 17 8.77 2.95 -26.98
C VAL A 17 8.22 3.53 -25.66
N THR A 18 8.92 4.42 -24.95
CA THR A 18 8.38 5.23 -23.83
C THR A 18 9.28 6.45 -23.61
N PRO A 19 8.75 7.66 -23.35
CA PRO A 19 9.58 8.82 -23.03
C PRO A 19 10.35 8.62 -21.72
N SER A 20 11.59 9.10 -21.64
CA SER A 20 12.34 9.09 -20.38
C SER A 20 11.85 10.23 -19.49
N ARG A 21 11.15 9.89 -18.41
CA ARG A 21 10.60 10.87 -17.46
C ARG A 21 11.43 10.91 -16.18
N ILE A 22 11.91 12.08 -15.82
CA ILE A 22 12.86 12.28 -14.72
C ILE A 22 12.27 13.29 -13.75
N ASP A 23 12.11 12.84 -12.50
CA ASP A 23 11.63 13.63 -11.38
C ASP A 23 12.83 14.22 -10.63
N LEU A 24 12.97 15.54 -10.60
CA LEU A 24 14.14 16.22 -10.03
C LEU A 24 13.86 16.61 -8.59
N GLY A 25 14.21 15.72 -7.67
CA GLY A 25 13.92 15.88 -6.26
C GLY A 25 15.01 16.58 -5.46
N MET A 26 14.64 17.11 -4.30
CA MET A 26 15.60 17.53 -3.28
C MET A 26 16.28 16.30 -2.67
N ASP A 27 17.60 16.37 -2.47
CA ASP A 27 18.38 15.31 -1.79
C ASP A 27 18.04 15.21 -0.30
N THR A 28 16.96 14.45 -0.01
CA THR A 28 16.44 14.22 1.35
C THR A 28 16.60 12.79 1.82
N GLY A 29 16.96 11.85 0.93
CA GLY A 29 16.98 10.41 1.18
C GLY A 29 15.59 9.80 1.41
N ARG A 30 14.51 10.56 1.18
CA ARG A 30 13.13 10.10 1.34
C ARG A 30 12.62 9.53 0.03
N SER A 31 12.01 8.35 0.05
CA SER A 31 11.38 7.76 -1.14
C SER A 31 9.93 8.21 -1.33
N ASP A 32 9.30 8.84 -0.33
CA ASP A 32 7.89 9.24 -0.39
C ASP A 32 7.64 10.57 -1.14
N THR A 33 8.71 11.14 -1.72
CA THR A 33 8.68 12.27 -2.65
C THR A 33 8.67 11.84 -4.12
N ALA A 34 9.06 10.59 -4.40
CA ALA A 34 9.17 10.07 -5.76
C ALA A 34 7.81 10.06 -6.50
N THR A 35 7.82 10.49 -7.75
CA THR A 35 6.66 10.39 -8.64
C THR A 35 6.51 8.99 -9.22
N LEU A 36 5.34 8.39 -9.02
CA LEU A 36 5.03 7.06 -9.55
C LEU A 36 5.19 7.02 -11.08
N GLY A 37 5.96 6.05 -11.57
CA GLY A 37 6.23 5.88 -13.00
C GLY A 37 7.28 6.83 -13.59
N TRP A 38 7.99 7.60 -12.75
CA TRP A 38 9.11 8.45 -13.14
C TRP A 38 10.40 7.95 -12.49
N GLU A 39 11.55 8.19 -13.13
CA GLU A 39 12.83 7.92 -12.48
C GLU A 39 13.20 9.10 -11.58
N GLU A 40 13.26 8.88 -10.27
CA GLU A 40 13.68 9.91 -9.31
C GLU A 40 15.18 10.19 -9.43
N TRP A 41 15.51 11.48 -9.43
CA TRP A 41 16.85 11.98 -9.26
C TRP A 41 16.88 13.00 -8.12
N GLN A 42 17.29 12.51 -6.95
CA GLN A 42 17.65 13.37 -5.82
C GLN A 42 18.94 14.10 -6.15
N VAL A 43 18.82 15.37 -6.53
CA VAL A 43 19.94 16.15 -7.04
C VAL A 43 20.70 16.76 -5.86
N PRO A 44 21.99 16.43 -5.69
CA PRO A 44 22.78 17.00 -4.60
C PRO A 44 23.01 18.49 -4.84
N ASN A 45 23.02 19.27 -3.77
CA ASN A 45 23.37 20.68 -3.84
C ASN A 45 24.83 20.83 -4.30
N GLY A 46 25.10 21.74 -5.23
CA GLY A 46 26.46 21.95 -5.72
C GLY A 46 26.54 22.75 -7.01
N THR A 47 27.74 22.83 -7.57
CA THR A 47 28.02 23.56 -8.82
C THR A 47 27.79 22.72 -10.07
N VAL A 48 27.64 21.41 -9.94
CA VAL A 48 27.33 20.48 -11.03
C VAL A 48 26.72 19.20 -10.46
N ALA A 49 25.73 18.65 -11.17
CA ALA A 49 25.19 17.32 -10.92
C ALA A 49 25.00 16.60 -12.26
N ALA A 50 25.31 15.31 -12.31
CA ALA A 50 25.12 14.48 -13.49
C ALA A 50 24.62 13.09 -13.13
N LYS A 51 23.72 12.54 -13.94
CA LYS A 51 23.21 11.16 -13.84
C LYS A 51 22.89 10.62 -15.23
N ILE A 52 23.01 9.31 -15.40
CA ILE A 52 22.69 8.62 -16.67
C ILE A 52 21.29 8.02 -16.54
N PHE A 53 20.45 8.27 -17.54
CA PHE A 53 19.09 7.74 -17.68
C PHE A 53 19.00 6.99 -19.00
N GLY A 54 18.93 5.65 -18.95
CA GLY A 54 19.11 4.81 -20.13
C GLY A 54 20.47 5.04 -20.78
N GLU A 55 20.47 5.57 -22.01
CA GLU A 55 21.69 5.90 -22.77
C GLU A 55 22.06 7.39 -22.69
N VAL A 56 21.22 8.22 -22.06
CA VAL A 56 21.39 9.68 -22.04
C VAL A 56 22.00 10.12 -20.71
N GLN A 57 23.15 10.79 -20.76
CA GLN A 57 23.67 11.53 -19.62
C GLN A 57 22.97 12.88 -19.54
N VAL A 58 22.39 13.15 -18.38
CA VAL A 58 21.77 14.43 -18.04
C VAL A 58 22.67 15.14 -17.05
N MET A 59 23.09 16.36 -17.40
CA MET A 59 23.89 17.23 -16.55
C MET A 59 23.16 18.52 -16.24
N LEU A 60 23.23 18.95 -14.98
CA LEU A 60 22.69 20.20 -14.48
C LEU A 60 23.81 21.02 -13.84
N HIS A 61 23.92 22.30 -14.21
CA HIS A 61 24.78 23.25 -13.51
C HIS A 61 24.23 24.70 -13.67
N PRO A 62 24.59 25.63 -12.77
CA PRO A 62 24.24 27.03 -12.97
C PRO A 62 25.12 27.66 -14.07
N ALA A 63 24.66 28.77 -14.65
CA ALA A 63 25.45 29.53 -15.63
C ALA A 63 26.42 30.52 -14.96
N GLY A 64 26.06 31.09 -13.81
CA GLY A 64 26.87 32.08 -13.11
C GLY A 64 28.03 31.47 -12.33
N ALA A 65 29.16 32.16 -12.34
CA ALA A 65 30.33 31.72 -11.58
C ALA A 65 30.08 31.87 -10.07
N GLY A 66 30.21 30.77 -9.32
CA GLY A 66 29.99 30.75 -7.87
C GLY A 66 28.53 30.53 -7.44
N GLU A 67 27.61 30.41 -8.39
CA GLU A 67 26.24 29.96 -8.14
C GLU A 67 26.21 28.44 -7.89
N VAL A 68 25.13 27.99 -7.26
CA VAL A 68 24.87 26.57 -6.98
C VAL A 68 23.46 26.20 -7.39
N ILE A 69 23.28 24.93 -7.73
CA ILE A 69 21.98 24.28 -7.74
C ILE A 69 21.65 23.86 -6.30
N GLU A 70 20.43 24.16 -5.87
CA GLU A 70 19.91 23.78 -4.56
C GLU A 70 18.52 23.14 -4.69
N GLY A 71 18.28 22.06 -3.95
CA GLY A 71 16.96 21.47 -3.82
C GLY A 71 16.01 22.37 -3.01
N GLN A 72 14.77 22.50 -3.48
CA GLN A 72 13.68 23.19 -2.80
C GLN A 72 12.44 22.30 -2.75
N TRP A 73 11.62 22.43 -1.71
CA TRP A 73 10.37 21.67 -1.60
C TRP A 73 9.28 22.38 -0.79
N TYR A 74 8.04 21.94 -0.98
CA TYR A 74 6.88 22.32 -0.19
C TYR A 74 6.16 21.06 0.32
N LYS A 75 6.60 20.55 1.47
CA LYS A 75 6.16 19.28 2.06
C LYS A 75 4.63 19.08 2.10
N ALA A 76 3.85 20.14 2.31
CA ALA A 76 2.39 20.01 2.44
C ALA A 76 1.69 19.64 1.12
N ALA A 77 2.31 19.86 -0.05
CA ALA A 77 1.76 19.41 -1.33
C ALA A 77 1.82 17.87 -1.53
N LEU A 78 2.64 17.15 -0.76
CA LEU A 78 2.58 15.67 -0.73
C LEU A 78 1.22 15.14 -0.28
N ALA A 79 0.45 15.95 0.46
CA ALA A 79 -0.89 15.57 0.90
C ALA A 79 -1.95 15.64 -0.22
N THR A 80 -1.64 16.30 -1.33
CA THR A 80 -2.59 16.51 -2.44
C THR A 80 -2.34 15.60 -3.63
N GLY A 81 -1.33 14.72 -3.55
CA GLY A 81 -0.92 13.84 -4.66
C GLY A 81 0.11 14.48 -5.61
N ALA A 82 0.51 15.74 -5.39
CA ALA A 82 1.62 16.35 -6.11
C ALA A 82 2.95 15.80 -5.56
N SER A 83 3.59 14.90 -6.29
CA SER A 83 4.96 14.42 -6.06
C SER A 83 5.97 15.29 -6.82
N MET A 84 6.02 15.21 -8.15
CA MET A 84 6.92 16.03 -9.00
C MET A 84 6.78 17.53 -8.75
N ALA A 85 5.55 18.03 -8.56
CA ALA A 85 5.34 19.47 -8.33
C ALA A 85 5.63 19.90 -6.88
N THR A 86 5.91 18.98 -5.95
CA THR A 86 6.20 19.30 -4.55
C THR A 86 7.62 19.81 -4.33
N ASP A 87 8.57 19.35 -5.14
CA ASP A 87 9.98 19.70 -5.02
C ASP A 87 10.63 19.93 -6.39
N GLY A 88 11.90 20.30 -6.37
CA GLY A 88 12.61 20.73 -7.57
C GLY A 88 14.02 21.20 -7.26
N VAL A 89 14.80 21.37 -8.32
CA VAL A 89 16.11 22.02 -8.26
C VAL A 89 15.99 23.48 -8.67
N ALA A 90 16.65 24.35 -7.94
CA ALA A 90 16.61 25.79 -8.17
C ALA A 90 18.01 26.40 -8.28
N VAL A 91 18.12 27.46 -9.08
CA VAL A 91 19.26 28.38 -9.09
C VAL A 91 18.73 29.76 -8.77
N GLN A 92 19.40 30.42 -7.83
CA GLN A 92 19.17 31.81 -7.45
C GLN A 92 20.43 32.63 -7.77
N SER A 93 20.25 33.87 -8.19
CA SER A 93 21.36 34.76 -8.52
C SER A 93 21.18 36.13 -7.86
N GLU A 94 22.31 36.76 -7.51
CA GLU A 94 22.34 38.11 -6.93
C GLU A 94 21.92 39.18 -7.97
N GLU A 95 21.66 40.41 -7.51
CA GLU A 95 21.15 41.48 -8.38
C GLU A 95 22.12 41.81 -9.53
N GLY A 96 21.70 41.54 -10.78
CA GLY A 96 22.38 42.02 -11.99
C GLY A 96 22.43 41.03 -13.17
N GLU A 97 22.44 39.73 -12.89
CA GLU A 97 22.49 38.66 -13.90
C GLU A 97 21.27 37.73 -13.77
N PRO A 98 20.68 37.23 -14.87
CA PRO A 98 19.54 36.34 -14.80
C PRO A 98 19.95 34.98 -14.26
N ALA A 99 19.33 34.54 -13.15
CA ALA A 99 19.48 33.18 -12.65
C ALA A 99 19.17 32.19 -13.78
N THR A 100 20.06 31.20 -13.96
CA THR A 100 20.00 30.30 -15.11
C THR A 100 20.41 28.89 -14.71
N ILE A 101 19.56 27.91 -15.02
CA ILE A 101 19.90 26.48 -15.03
C ILE A 101 20.34 26.11 -16.45
N VAL A 102 21.51 25.48 -16.55
CA VAL A 102 21.99 24.83 -17.77
C VAL A 102 21.73 23.33 -17.65
N LEU A 103 21.03 22.79 -18.64
CA LEU A 103 20.72 21.38 -18.83
C LEU A 103 21.47 20.89 -20.07
N GLU A 104 22.40 19.95 -19.88
CA GLU A 104 23.10 19.30 -20.99
C GLU A 104 22.59 17.87 -21.15
N LEU A 105 22.24 17.51 -22.39
CA LEU A 105 21.82 16.16 -22.76
C LEU A 105 22.87 15.56 -23.70
N ASP A 106 23.60 14.55 -23.24
CA ASP A 106 24.59 13.81 -24.03
C ASP A 106 24.17 12.35 -24.21
N GLY A 107 24.51 11.74 -25.34
CA GLY A 107 24.11 10.36 -25.66
C GLY A 107 22.78 10.21 -26.41
N LEU A 108 22.13 11.31 -26.81
CA LEU A 108 20.98 11.24 -27.71
C LEU A 108 21.38 10.71 -29.10
N ASN A 109 20.59 9.77 -29.63
CA ASN A 109 20.77 9.27 -31.00
C ASN A 109 20.61 10.41 -32.02
N PRO A 110 21.25 10.35 -33.20
CA PRO A 110 21.05 11.36 -34.23
C PRO A 110 19.60 11.36 -34.74
N GLY A 111 18.94 12.51 -34.69
CA GLY A 111 17.57 12.61 -35.16
C GLY A 111 16.80 13.75 -34.50
N ARG A 112 15.48 13.71 -34.66
CA ARG A 112 14.58 14.68 -34.04
C ARG A 112 14.18 14.19 -32.65
N HIS A 113 14.30 15.07 -31.67
CA HIS A 113 13.93 14.83 -30.29
C HIS A 113 12.95 15.89 -29.80
N SER A 114 12.29 15.58 -28.69
CA SER A 114 11.55 16.56 -27.89
C SER A 114 12.02 16.60 -26.45
N LEU A 115 11.83 17.74 -25.80
CA LEU A 115 12.05 17.91 -24.37
C LEU A 115 10.87 18.64 -23.76
N VAL A 116 10.39 18.12 -22.63
CA VAL A 116 9.48 18.81 -21.73
C VAL A 116 10.25 19.24 -20.49
N THR A 117 10.03 20.47 -20.03
CA THR A 117 10.50 20.96 -18.72
C THR A 117 9.31 21.40 -17.87
N TYR A 118 9.32 21.07 -16.57
CA TYR A 118 8.26 21.41 -15.62
C TYR A 118 8.71 22.47 -14.61
N HIS A 119 7.82 23.43 -14.33
CA HIS A 119 8.11 24.64 -13.58
C HIS A 119 6.97 25.01 -12.61
N ASN A 120 7.12 24.59 -11.37
CA ASN A 120 6.27 24.92 -10.24
C ASN A 120 7.11 25.46 -9.08
N ALA A 121 6.88 26.71 -8.71
CA ALA A 121 7.50 27.31 -7.54
C ALA A 121 6.94 26.70 -6.25
N VAL A 122 7.84 26.34 -5.35
CA VAL A 122 7.52 25.76 -4.03
C VAL A 122 7.77 26.77 -2.88
N THR A 123 8.23 27.97 -3.22
CA THR A 123 8.54 29.07 -2.29
C THR A 123 7.30 29.84 -1.82
N ASP A 124 7.44 30.79 -0.89
CA ASP A 124 6.32 31.59 -0.34
C ASP A 124 5.74 32.65 -1.30
N GLY A 125 6.08 32.59 -2.60
CA GLY A 125 5.55 33.49 -3.61
C GLY A 125 5.94 33.08 -5.03
N ALA A 126 5.33 33.75 -6.01
CA ALA A 126 5.63 33.54 -7.41
C ALA A 126 7.08 33.95 -7.74
N VAL A 127 7.67 33.25 -8.71
CA VAL A 127 8.99 33.54 -9.28
C VAL A 127 8.86 34.29 -10.60
N GLY A 128 9.97 34.79 -11.14
CA GLY A 128 9.99 35.45 -12.45
C GLY A 128 9.57 34.52 -13.60
N SER A 129 9.18 35.11 -14.72
CA SER A 129 8.98 34.38 -15.97
C SER A 129 10.30 33.89 -16.54
N TYR A 130 10.29 32.78 -17.26
CA TYR A 130 11.49 32.20 -17.88
C TYR A 130 11.50 32.33 -19.39
N SER A 131 12.71 32.28 -19.95
CA SER A 131 12.96 31.98 -21.35
C SER A 131 13.83 30.73 -21.46
N ILE A 132 13.68 29.99 -22.57
CA ILE A 132 14.50 28.81 -22.87
C ILE A 132 15.28 29.06 -24.15
N SER A 133 16.56 28.75 -24.13
CA SER A 133 17.42 28.72 -25.32
C SER A 133 18.03 27.35 -25.54
N ILE A 134 18.25 26.99 -26.80
CA ILE A 134 18.95 25.78 -27.23
C ILE A 134 20.19 26.24 -27.98
N ASP A 135 21.36 25.78 -27.56
CA ASP A 135 22.67 26.13 -28.14
C ASP A 135 22.88 27.66 -28.28
N GLY A 136 22.30 28.42 -27.35
CA GLY A 136 22.38 29.88 -27.29
C GLY A 136 21.28 30.64 -28.05
N GLU A 137 20.45 29.96 -28.85
CA GLU A 137 19.31 30.59 -29.53
C GLU A 137 18.05 30.50 -28.69
N LYS A 138 17.40 31.64 -28.42
CA LYS A 138 16.19 31.71 -27.60
C LYS A 138 14.98 31.17 -28.39
N VAL A 139 14.40 30.07 -27.92
CA VAL A 139 13.32 29.33 -28.60
C VAL A 139 11.95 29.49 -27.93
N ILE A 140 11.90 29.72 -26.61
CA ILE A 140 10.66 29.97 -25.86
C ILE A 140 10.83 31.19 -24.95
N GLN A 141 9.77 31.99 -24.84
CA GLN A 141 9.70 33.22 -24.03
C GLN A 141 8.42 33.24 -23.19
N GLY A 142 8.47 33.96 -22.07
CA GLY A 142 7.30 34.25 -21.25
C GLY A 142 6.69 33.05 -20.52
N ILE A 143 7.47 32.00 -20.24
CA ILE A 143 7.01 30.87 -19.42
C ILE A 143 6.73 31.42 -18.02
N LYS A 144 5.53 31.16 -17.48
CA LYS A 144 5.14 31.63 -16.14
C LYS A 144 5.01 30.44 -15.20
N PRO A 145 6.02 30.17 -14.37
CA PRO A 145 5.97 29.06 -13.42
C PRO A 145 4.72 29.15 -12.55
N THR A 146 4.10 28.01 -12.30
CA THR A 146 2.98 27.92 -11.36
C THR A 146 3.49 28.02 -9.92
N LEU A 147 2.58 28.07 -8.94
CA LEU A 147 2.93 28.18 -7.53
C LEU A 147 2.15 27.13 -6.72
N ARG A 148 2.86 26.18 -6.12
CA ARG A 148 2.34 25.17 -5.19
C ARG A 148 1.05 24.50 -5.70
N VAL A 149 1.03 24.12 -6.97
CA VAL A 149 -0.12 23.40 -7.54
C VAL A 149 -0.34 22.09 -6.80
N PRO A 150 -1.59 21.68 -6.56
CA PRO A 150 -1.90 20.49 -5.79
C PRO A 150 -1.77 19.19 -6.60
N VAL A 151 -1.56 19.28 -7.92
CA VAL A 151 -1.52 18.14 -8.83
C VAL A 151 -0.38 18.34 -9.83
N ASN A 152 0.41 17.30 -10.09
CA ASN A 152 1.60 17.35 -10.96
C ASN A 152 1.28 17.91 -12.35
N GLU A 153 0.16 17.49 -12.92
CA GLU A 153 -0.27 17.84 -14.26
C GLU A 153 -0.59 19.33 -14.42
N ASP A 154 -0.86 20.05 -13.33
CA ASP A 154 -1.14 21.48 -13.37
C ASP A 154 0.13 22.34 -13.29
N ALA A 155 1.31 21.73 -13.13
CA ALA A 155 2.58 22.45 -13.19
C ALA A 155 2.78 23.08 -14.57
N GLU A 156 3.31 24.30 -14.62
CA GLU A 156 3.63 24.93 -15.90
C GLU A 156 4.68 24.09 -16.64
N SER A 157 4.47 23.88 -17.94
CA SER A 157 5.40 23.14 -18.79
C SER A 157 5.80 23.91 -20.03
N ALA A 158 7.03 23.68 -20.49
CA ALA A 158 7.51 24.08 -21.80
C ALA A 158 7.85 22.84 -22.64
N TYR A 159 7.47 22.87 -23.92
CA TYR A 159 7.71 21.80 -24.89
C TYR A 159 8.61 22.31 -26.01
N LEU A 160 9.71 21.61 -26.24
CA LEU A 160 10.75 21.96 -27.19
C LEU A 160 10.91 20.81 -28.19
N GLU A 161 11.25 21.13 -29.43
CA GLU A 161 11.70 20.16 -30.43
C GLU A 161 13.03 20.63 -31.00
N PHE A 162 13.97 19.71 -31.17
CA PHE A 162 15.30 19.98 -31.70
C PHE A 162 15.84 18.77 -32.45
N GLU A 163 16.92 18.98 -33.21
CA GLU A 163 17.63 17.92 -33.90
C GLU A 163 19.03 17.74 -33.32
N THR A 164 19.44 16.50 -33.12
CA THR A 164 20.74 16.10 -32.58
C THR A 164 21.65 15.61 -33.69
N LYS A 165 22.96 15.81 -33.49
CA LYS A 165 24.01 15.27 -34.36
C LYS A 165 24.87 14.26 -33.59
N PRO A 166 25.51 13.29 -34.27
CA PRO A 166 26.32 12.29 -33.60
C PRO A 166 27.40 12.93 -32.70
N GLY A 167 27.41 12.55 -31.42
CA GLY A 167 28.44 12.95 -30.45
C GLY A 167 28.43 14.43 -30.07
N GLN A 168 27.33 15.15 -30.29
CA GLN A 168 27.17 16.53 -29.85
C GLN A 168 26.10 16.61 -28.75
N PRO A 169 26.48 16.99 -27.52
CA PRO A 169 25.51 17.28 -26.47
C PRO A 169 24.62 18.46 -26.88
N VAL A 170 23.35 18.42 -26.47
CA VAL A 170 22.42 19.56 -26.62
C VAL A 170 22.47 20.38 -25.33
N VAL A 171 22.72 21.68 -25.46
CA VAL A 171 22.79 22.58 -24.30
C VAL A 171 21.53 23.44 -24.25
N ILE A 172 20.70 23.19 -23.26
CA ILE A 172 19.50 23.97 -22.97
C ILE A 172 19.76 24.90 -21.80
N ARG A 173 19.43 26.19 -21.95
CA ARG A 173 19.48 27.17 -20.84
C ARG A 173 18.09 27.67 -20.52
N ILE A 174 17.72 27.57 -19.25
CA ILE A 174 16.46 28.06 -18.69
C ILE A 174 16.83 29.26 -17.82
N SER A 175 16.47 30.46 -18.25
CA SER A 175 16.90 31.73 -17.63
C SER A 175 15.71 32.57 -17.21
N VAL A 176 15.82 33.25 -16.08
CA VAL A 176 14.88 34.32 -15.70
C VAL A 176 14.86 35.38 -16.80
N GLU A 177 13.66 35.73 -17.26
CA GLU A 177 13.42 36.75 -18.28
C GLU A 177 12.87 38.04 -17.68
N SER A 178 11.93 37.95 -16.74
CA SER A 178 11.34 39.13 -16.08
C SER A 178 10.68 38.77 -14.75
N GLY A 179 10.58 39.72 -13.83
CA GLY A 179 9.91 39.53 -12.53
C GLY A 179 10.77 39.97 -11.35
N SER A 180 10.16 40.02 -10.17
CA SER A 180 10.81 40.54 -8.95
C SER A 180 11.71 39.54 -8.23
N LYS A 181 11.58 38.25 -8.51
CA LYS A 181 12.37 37.18 -7.87
C LYS A 181 13.24 36.47 -8.90
N ASN A 182 14.55 36.62 -8.75
CA ASN A 182 15.58 36.08 -9.65
C ASN A 182 15.92 34.62 -9.30
N CYS A 183 14.99 33.72 -9.60
CA CYS A 183 15.10 32.29 -9.30
C CYS A 183 14.53 31.48 -10.45
N VAL A 184 15.27 30.48 -10.93
CA VAL A 184 14.73 29.42 -11.80
C VAL A 184 14.51 28.19 -10.94
N ILE A 185 13.39 27.51 -11.15
CA ILE A 185 13.10 26.18 -10.60
C ILE A 185 12.74 25.22 -11.73
N LEU A 186 13.26 24.00 -11.65
CA LEU A 186 13.00 22.89 -12.55
C LEU A 186 12.61 21.69 -11.69
N ASN A 187 11.37 21.21 -11.87
CA ASN A 187 10.79 20.13 -11.06
C ASN A 187 10.97 18.77 -11.71
N GLY A 188 10.95 18.71 -13.04
CA GLY A 188 11.11 17.47 -13.79
C GLY A 188 11.31 17.72 -15.28
N ILE A 189 11.74 16.67 -15.99
CA ILE A 189 11.91 16.70 -17.44
C ILE A 189 11.37 15.42 -18.10
N GLU A 190 10.93 15.53 -19.36
CA GLU A 190 10.64 14.37 -20.22
C GLU A 190 11.44 14.47 -21.51
N ILE A 191 12.24 13.46 -21.81
CA ILE A 191 12.96 13.33 -23.08
C ILE A 191 12.11 12.46 -24.02
N ASP A 192 11.89 12.95 -25.23
CA ASP A 192 11.03 12.34 -26.27
C ASP A 192 9.56 12.21 -25.85
N GLY A 193 9.12 13.05 -24.91
CA GLY A 193 7.73 13.19 -24.47
C GLY A 193 6.85 13.97 -25.45
N SER A 194 5.53 13.94 -25.21
CA SER A 194 4.55 14.76 -25.95
C SER A 194 4.17 16.02 -25.19
N ASP A 195 3.82 17.09 -25.91
CA ASP A 195 3.41 18.39 -25.35
C ASP A 195 2.28 18.23 -24.30
N PRO A 196 2.56 18.47 -22.99
CA PRO A 196 1.56 18.30 -21.92
C PRO A 196 0.32 19.17 -22.09
N LYS A 197 0.41 20.29 -22.80
CA LYS A 197 -0.72 21.20 -23.02
C LYS A 197 -1.64 20.74 -24.14
N ARG A 198 -1.22 19.73 -24.92
CA ARG A 198 -1.95 19.21 -26.09
C ARG A 198 -2.34 17.74 -25.99
N LYS A 199 -1.93 17.03 -24.93
CA LYS A 199 -2.30 15.63 -24.68
C LYS A 199 -3.38 15.48 -23.60
N ALA A 200 -4.01 14.31 -23.56
CA ALA A 200 -4.89 13.92 -22.45
C ALA A 200 -4.06 13.70 -21.17
N ARG A 201 -4.62 14.02 -20.01
CA ARG A 201 -3.94 14.00 -18.70
C ARG A 201 -4.91 13.54 -17.61
N VAL A 202 -4.41 13.25 -16.41
CA VAL A 202 -5.22 12.92 -15.22
C VAL A 202 -6.22 11.78 -15.52
N PRO A 203 -5.73 10.56 -15.76
CA PRO A 203 -6.58 9.43 -16.08
C PRO A 203 -7.40 8.97 -14.86
N THR A 204 -8.57 8.38 -15.12
CA THR A 204 -9.28 7.54 -14.17
C THR A 204 -9.69 6.24 -14.89
N PRO A 205 -9.33 5.04 -14.39
CA PRO A 205 -8.49 4.79 -13.21
C PRO A 205 -7.13 5.49 -13.28
N GLU A 206 -6.58 5.79 -12.10
CA GLU A 206 -5.26 6.40 -12.02
C GLU A 206 -4.21 5.46 -12.66
N ASN A 207 -3.14 6.03 -13.19
CA ASN A 207 -2.07 5.21 -13.76
C ASN A 207 -1.40 4.39 -12.65
N GLY A 208 -1.41 3.06 -12.78
CA GLY A 208 -0.95 2.14 -11.75
C GLY A 208 -2.01 1.81 -10.70
N ASP A 209 -3.29 2.08 -10.95
CA ASP A 209 -4.39 1.61 -10.10
C ASP A 209 -4.54 0.09 -10.22
N TRP A 210 -4.04 -0.64 -9.23
CA TRP A 210 -4.13 -2.09 -9.20
C TRP A 210 -5.45 -2.63 -8.61
N HIS A 211 -6.39 -1.76 -8.27
CA HIS A 211 -7.66 -2.09 -7.63
C HIS A 211 -8.86 -1.38 -8.27
N ALA A 212 -8.81 -1.14 -9.58
CA ALA A 212 -9.90 -0.48 -10.30
C ALA A 212 -11.22 -1.26 -10.13
N ASP A 213 -12.31 -0.55 -9.86
CA ASP A 213 -13.63 -1.15 -9.69
C ASP A 213 -14.23 -1.51 -11.05
N GLY A 214 -14.10 -2.79 -11.42
CA GLY A 214 -14.65 -3.37 -12.64
C GLY A 214 -15.60 -4.51 -12.37
N ASP A 215 -16.13 -4.63 -11.14
CA ASP A 215 -16.84 -5.82 -10.65
C ASP A 215 -18.08 -6.17 -11.50
N ASN A 216 -18.69 -5.18 -12.13
CA ASN A 216 -19.86 -5.35 -13.01
C ASN A 216 -19.49 -5.66 -14.48
N GLY A 217 -18.21 -5.86 -14.79
CA GLY A 217 -17.68 -6.09 -16.13
C GLY A 217 -17.55 -4.83 -16.99
N GLN A 218 -17.73 -3.65 -16.41
CA GLN A 218 -17.58 -2.37 -17.08
C GLN A 218 -16.75 -1.40 -16.25
N LEU A 219 -15.99 -0.58 -16.95
CA LEU A 219 -15.18 0.47 -16.36
C LEU A 219 -15.31 1.74 -17.21
N HIS A 220 -15.65 2.86 -16.59
CA HIS A 220 -15.72 4.15 -17.29
C HIS A 220 -14.36 4.84 -17.21
N LEU A 221 -13.63 4.82 -18.32
CA LEU A 221 -12.36 5.53 -18.45
C LEU A 221 -12.62 7.03 -18.57
N THR A 222 -11.92 7.87 -17.81
CA THR A 222 -12.01 9.33 -17.97
C THR A 222 -10.64 10.00 -17.98
N TRP A 223 -10.57 11.19 -18.56
CA TRP A 223 -9.35 12.00 -18.61
C TRP A 223 -9.67 13.50 -18.61
N LYS A 224 -8.68 14.32 -18.27
CA LYS A 224 -8.67 15.77 -18.52
C LYS A 224 -8.23 16.03 -19.97
N PRO A 225 -9.13 16.53 -20.85
CA PRO A 225 -8.79 16.77 -22.24
C PRO A 225 -7.89 18.00 -22.39
N ALA A 226 -7.06 18.02 -23.43
CA ALA A 226 -6.35 19.23 -23.82
C ALA A 226 -7.35 20.29 -24.33
N ALA A 227 -7.11 21.56 -23.99
CA ALA A 227 -7.99 22.67 -24.40
C ALA A 227 -8.12 22.80 -25.93
N SER A 228 -7.10 22.37 -26.68
CA SER A 228 -7.09 22.36 -28.14
C SER A 228 -7.84 21.17 -28.76
N SER A 229 -8.11 20.11 -27.99
CA SER A 229 -8.70 18.89 -28.53
C SER A 229 -10.16 19.09 -28.95
N LYS A 230 -10.55 18.36 -30.00
CA LYS A 230 -11.90 18.29 -30.56
C LYS A 230 -12.41 16.87 -30.69
N LYS A 231 -11.50 15.91 -30.71
CA LYS A 231 -11.75 14.47 -30.78
C LYS A 231 -10.63 13.76 -30.04
N HIS A 232 -10.96 12.60 -29.47
CA HIS A 232 -10.05 11.69 -28.80
C HIS A 232 -10.07 10.34 -29.51
N LEU A 233 -8.91 9.70 -29.62
CA LEU A 233 -8.74 8.31 -30.06
C LEU A 233 -8.31 7.50 -28.84
N VAL A 234 -9.11 6.49 -28.48
CA VAL A 234 -8.91 5.68 -27.28
C VAL A 234 -8.38 4.32 -27.70
N TYR A 235 -7.21 3.97 -27.18
CA TYR A 235 -6.54 2.71 -27.44
C TYR A 235 -6.49 1.87 -26.18
N VAL A 236 -6.72 0.57 -26.30
CA VAL A 236 -6.63 -0.37 -25.18
C VAL A 236 -5.98 -1.66 -25.66
N ALA A 237 -5.08 -2.21 -24.86
CA ALA A 237 -4.66 -3.60 -24.95
C ALA A 237 -4.53 -4.16 -23.54
N SER A 238 -4.51 -5.48 -23.46
CA SER A 238 -4.29 -6.18 -22.21
C SER A 238 -3.34 -7.35 -22.39
N ASP A 239 -2.67 -7.69 -21.29
CA ASP A 239 -1.76 -8.83 -21.19
C ASP A 239 -1.52 -9.13 -19.70
N LYS A 240 -1.02 -10.33 -19.37
CA LYS A 240 -0.58 -10.63 -18.00
C LYS A 240 0.71 -9.86 -17.64
N ASP A 241 1.40 -9.32 -18.64
CA ASP A 241 2.61 -8.52 -18.51
C ASP A 241 2.35 -7.08 -18.97
N ALA A 242 2.56 -6.13 -18.05
CA ALA A 242 2.27 -4.72 -18.29
C ALA A 242 3.08 -4.15 -19.46
N ASP A 243 4.35 -4.55 -19.60
CA ASP A 243 5.23 -4.03 -20.65
C ASP A 243 4.78 -4.53 -22.02
N ARG A 244 4.43 -5.81 -22.15
CA ARG A 244 3.85 -6.34 -23.40
C ARG A 244 2.51 -5.68 -23.76
N ALA A 245 1.64 -5.42 -22.78
CA ALA A 245 0.39 -4.71 -23.01
C ALA A 245 0.65 -3.26 -23.46
N ALA A 246 1.60 -2.57 -22.83
CA ALA A 246 1.99 -1.22 -23.19
C ALA A 246 2.61 -1.15 -24.58
N GLU A 247 3.51 -2.07 -24.94
CA GLU A 247 4.16 -2.16 -26.25
C GLU A 247 3.15 -2.29 -27.40
N LYS A 248 2.11 -3.12 -27.23
CA LYS A 248 1.02 -3.30 -28.21
C LYS A 248 0.38 -1.96 -28.60
N ILE A 249 0.17 -1.07 -27.63
CA ILE A 249 -0.49 0.22 -27.88
C ILE A 249 0.44 1.40 -28.04
N ALA A 250 1.70 1.32 -27.60
CA ALA A 250 2.66 2.43 -27.60
C ALA A 250 2.77 3.10 -28.98
N ASN A 251 2.70 2.30 -30.05
CA ASN A 251 2.75 2.77 -31.44
C ASN A 251 1.45 2.57 -32.23
N ALA A 252 0.35 2.23 -31.56
CA ALA A 252 -0.97 2.15 -32.18
C ALA A 252 -1.35 3.46 -32.89
N VAL A 253 -2.14 3.35 -33.95
CA VAL A 253 -2.66 4.45 -34.77
C VAL A 253 -4.14 4.22 -35.05
N GLU A 254 -4.87 5.19 -35.60
CA GLU A 254 -6.34 5.11 -35.78
C GLU A 254 -6.83 3.84 -36.53
N ASN A 255 -6.01 3.22 -37.37
CA ASN A 255 -6.37 1.99 -38.09
C ASN A 255 -5.85 0.70 -37.41
N SER A 256 -5.25 0.79 -36.23
CA SER A 256 -4.77 -0.37 -35.48
C SER A 256 -5.94 -1.14 -34.83
N GLU A 257 -5.75 -2.44 -34.64
CA GLU A 257 -6.73 -3.30 -33.95
C GLU A 257 -6.97 -2.91 -32.48
N PHE A 258 -6.05 -2.14 -31.90
CA PHE A 258 -6.12 -1.67 -30.52
C PHE A 258 -6.93 -0.37 -30.35
N LEU A 259 -7.43 0.24 -31.43
CA LEU A 259 -8.35 1.36 -31.32
C LEU A 259 -9.69 0.83 -30.77
N LEU A 260 -10.00 1.19 -29.53
CA LEU A 260 -11.30 0.93 -28.93
C LEU A 260 -12.38 1.79 -29.60
N GLY A 261 -12.05 3.06 -29.86
CA GLY A 261 -12.90 3.94 -30.64
C GLY A 261 -12.49 5.41 -30.53
N SER A 262 -13.39 6.29 -30.97
CA SER A 262 -13.19 7.73 -30.86
C SER A 262 -14.38 8.43 -30.22
N THR A 263 -14.12 9.51 -29.50
CA THR A 263 -15.16 10.31 -28.82
C THR A 263 -14.81 11.80 -28.85
N SER A 264 -15.80 12.68 -28.78
CA SER A 264 -15.61 14.11 -28.49
C SER A 264 -15.70 14.44 -27.00
N ASP A 265 -16.16 13.48 -26.20
CA ASP A 265 -16.27 13.60 -24.75
C ASP A 265 -14.92 13.28 -24.08
N ASN A 266 -14.88 13.39 -22.75
CA ASN A 266 -13.69 13.14 -21.93
C ASN A 266 -13.73 11.79 -21.19
N GLY A 267 -14.54 10.86 -21.69
CA GLY A 267 -14.65 9.52 -21.15
C GLY A 267 -15.06 8.48 -22.19
N TYR A 268 -14.81 7.21 -21.87
CA TYR A 268 -15.09 6.07 -22.74
C TYR A 268 -15.37 4.81 -21.91
N ASP A 269 -16.43 4.08 -22.23
CA ASP A 269 -16.76 2.82 -21.55
C ASP A 269 -15.90 1.67 -22.08
N LEU A 270 -15.25 0.95 -21.17
CA LEU A 270 -14.46 -0.24 -21.44
C LEU A 270 -15.16 -1.45 -20.84
N THR A 271 -15.34 -2.50 -21.63
CA THR A 271 -15.68 -3.83 -21.10
C THR A 271 -14.42 -4.45 -20.52
N VAL A 272 -14.50 -4.89 -19.27
CA VAL A 272 -13.43 -5.58 -18.56
C VAL A 272 -13.93 -6.94 -18.10
N ASP A 273 -13.03 -7.89 -17.96
CA ASP A 273 -13.33 -9.16 -17.32
C ASP A 273 -13.05 -9.03 -15.81
N PRO A 274 -14.08 -9.08 -14.94
CA PRO A 274 -13.91 -8.97 -13.49
C PRO A 274 -13.18 -10.17 -12.87
N LYS A 275 -13.08 -11.27 -13.62
CA LYS A 275 -12.40 -12.49 -13.18
C LYS A 275 -11.00 -12.61 -13.74
N ALA A 276 -10.59 -11.75 -14.67
CA ALA A 276 -9.22 -11.75 -15.19
C ALA A 276 -8.24 -11.07 -14.22
N SER A 277 -8.12 -11.58 -13.00
CA SER A 277 -7.40 -10.95 -11.89
C SER A 277 -5.92 -10.69 -12.20
N GLN A 278 -5.29 -11.48 -13.08
CA GLN A 278 -3.89 -11.34 -13.51
C GLN A 278 -3.70 -10.43 -14.73
N LEU A 279 -4.78 -9.90 -15.32
CA LEU A 279 -4.72 -9.15 -16.56
C LEU A 279 -4.47 -7.67 -16.29
N VAL A 280 -3.39 -7.14 -16.85
CA VAL A 280 -3.09 -5.70 -16.85
C VAL A 280 -3.72 -5.09 -18.09
N TYR A 281 -4.52 -4.05 -17.90
CA TYR A 281 -5.07 -3.24 -18.98
C TYR A 281 -4.18 -2.02 -19.17
N CYS A 282 -3.61 -1.86 -20.36
CA CYS A 282 -2.94 -0.65 -20.78
C CYS A 282 -3.84 0.12 -21.73
N TRP A 283 -3.90 1.45 -21.56
CA TRP A 283 -4.71 2.31 -22.39
C TRP A 283 -4.03 3.65 -22.67
N ARG A 284 -4.40 4.29 -23.77
CA ARG A 284 -3.84 5.56 -24.22
C ARG A 284 -4.92 6.40 -24.89
N VAL A 285 -4.88 7.71 -24.67
CA VAL A 285 -5.80 8.66 -25.31
C VAL A 285 -5.05 9.69 -26.13
N ASP A 286 -5.15 9.60 -27.46
CA ASP A 286 -4.59 10.60 -28.35
C ASP A 286 -5.57 11.75 -28.58
N SER A 287 -5.08 12.98 -28.54
CA SER A 287 -5.88 14.19 -28.74
C SER A 287 -5.77 14.70 -30.16
N VAL A 288 -6.90 14.94 -30.82
CA VAL A 288 -6.98 15.47 -32.19
C VAL A 288 -7.50 16.89 -32.13
N ASP A 289 -6.75 17.85 -32.69
CA ASP A 289 -7.15 19.26 -32.73
C ASP A 289 -8.06 19.60 -33.92
N SER A 290 -8.50 20.85 -34.02
CA SER A 290 -9.36 21.32 -35.11
C SER A 290 -8.74 21.26 -36.50
N ALA A 291 -7.41 21.14 -36.60
CA ALA A 291 -6.69 20.97 -37.86
C ALA A 291 -6.46 19.48 -38.19
N GLY A 292 -6.95 18.55 -37.36
CA GLY A 292 -6.72 17.12 -37.50
C GLY A 292 -5.34 16.67 -37.03
N LYS A 293 -4.56 17.53 -36.37
CA LYS A 293 -3.25 17.15 -35.84
C LYS A 293 -3.45 16.29 -34.59
N VAL A 294 -2.84 15.11 -34.59
CA VAL A 294 -2.84 14.18 -33.47
C VAL A 294 -1.67 14.48 -32.54
N THR A 295 -1.96 14.64 -31.25
CA THR A 295 -0.97 14.64 -30.16
C THR A 295 -1.16 13.37 -29.36
N ARG A 296 -0.10 12.56 -29.30
CA ARG A 296 -0.12 11.26 -28.62
C ARG A 296 -0.28 11.43 -27.11
N GLY A 297 -1.10 10.58 -26.50
CA GLY A 297 -1.26 10.50 -25.05
C GLY A 297 -0.18 9.66 -24.38
N ASP A 298 -0.18 9.71 -23.05
CA ASP A 298 0.62 8.79 -22.25
C ASP A 298 -0.06 7.42 -22.19
N VAL A 299 0.73 6.34 -22.09
CA VAL A 299 0.20 5.01 -21.82
C VAL A 299 -0.03 4.90 -20.31
N TRP A 300 -1.26 4.60 -19.93
CA TRP A 300 -1.67 4.36 -18.56
C TRP A 300 -2.01 2.90 -18.35
N ASN A 301 -1.93 2.39 -17.12
CA ASN A 301 -2.31 1.02 -16.81
C ASN A 301 -3.14 0.90 -15.53
N PHE A 302 -3.90 -0.18 -15.44
CA PHE A 302 -4.63 -0.58 -14.24
C PHE A 302 -4.86 -2.10 -14.22
N ARG A 303 -5.27 -2.64 -13.05
CA ARG A 303 -5.89 -3.97 -12.90
C ARG A 303 -7.26 -3.82 -12.27
N VAL A 304 -8.18 -4.70 -12.66
CA VAL A 304 -9.46 -4.83 -11.97
C VAL A 304 -9.22 -5.49 -10.62
N ARG A 305 -9.83 -4.95 -9.57
CA ARG A 305 -9.74 -5.51 -8.22
C ARG A 305 -10.31 -6.93 -8.18
N HIS A 306 -9.73 -7.76 -7.32
CA HIS A 306 -10.21 -9.12 -7.08
C HIS A 306 -10.02 -9.42 -5.60
N LEU A 307 -10.95 -10.17 -4.99
CA LEU A 307 -10.82 -10.53 -3.58
C LEU A 307 -9.49 -11.26 -3.33
N ALA A 308 -8.88 -10.96 -2.19
CA ALA A 308 -7.61 -11.54 -1.75
C ALA A 308 -7.73 -13.07 -1.60
N PHE A 309 -8.87 -13.50 -1.06
CA PHE A 309 -9.32 -14.89 -0.97
C PHE A 309 -10.83 -14.90 -0.70
N PRO A 310 -11.55 -16.01 -0.96
CA PRO A 310 -12.95 -16.11 -0.57
C PRO A 310 -13.11 -15.98 0.95
N GLY A 311 -13.89 -14.98 1.38
CA GLY A 311 -14.07 -14.62 2.79
C GLY A 311 -13.26 -13.40 3.26
N ALA A 312 -12.41 -12.83 2.41
CA ALA A 312 -11.75 -11.56 2.69
C ALA A 312 -12.80 -10.42 2.72
N GLU A 313 -12.82 -9.65 3.81
CA GLU A 313 -13.79 -8.58 4.06
C GLU A 313 -13.09 -7.28 4.47
N GLY A 314 -13.85 -6.19 4.55
CA GLY A 314 -13.34 -4.87 4.90
C GLY A 314 -12.50 -4.23 3.79
N TYR A 315 -11.71 -3.22 4.14
CA TYR A 315 -11.01 -2.40 3.15
C TYR A 315 -9.72 -3.04 2.60
N GLY A 316 -9.10 -3.95 3.34
CA GLY A 316 -7.96 -4.75 2.85
C GLY A 316 -8.35 -5.96 1.99
N ARG A 317 -9.64 -6.17 1.72
CA ARG A 317 -10.15 -7.40 1.07
C ARG A 317 -9.66 -7.63 -0.36
N PHE A 318 -9.09 -6.62 -1.00
CA PHE A 318 -8.60 -6.68 -2.38
C PHE A 318 -7.07 -6.73 -2.47
N ALA A 319 -6.38 -7.00 -1.36
CA ALA A 319 -4.93 -7.25 -1.38
C ALA A 319 -4.57 -8.28 -2.46
N ILE A 320 -3.59 -7.97 -3.31
CA ILE A 320 -3.20 -8.86 -4.42
C ILE A 320 -2.41 -10.06 -3.89
N GLY A 321 -1.62 -9.87 -2.84
CA GLY A 321 -0.72 -10.90 -2.34
C GLY A 321 0.31 -11.33 -3.39
N GLY A 322 0.67 -12.61 -3.35
CA GLY A 322 1.63 -13.24 -4.26
C GLY A 322 1.07 -13.69 -5.62
N ARG A 323 -0.19 -13.35 -5.95
CA ARG A 323 -0.91 -13.88 -7.12
C ARG A 323 -0.14 -13.66 -8.44
N GLY A 324 0.04 -14.74 -9.21
CA GLY A 324 0.79 -14.71 -10.47
C GLY A 324 2.30 -14.62 -10.31
N GLY A 325 2.79 -14.65 -9.06
CA GLY A 325 4.19 -14.51 -8.70
C GLY A 325 4.94 -15.84 -8.57
N ARG A 326 6.05 -15.78 -7.84
CA ARG A 326 6.87 -16.96 -7.52
C ARG A 326 6.28 -17.72 -6.34
N VAL A 327 6.48 -19.03 -6.32
CA VAL A 327 6.23 -19.84 -5.11
C VAL A 327 7.55 -20.06 -4.39
N ILE A 328 7.60 -19.78 -3.09
CA ILE A 328 8.79 -19.94 -2.26
C ILE A 328 8.45 -20.85 -1.08
N LYS A 329 9.19 -21.96 -0.96
CA LYS A 329 8.99 -22.97 0.07
C LYS A 329 9.91 -22.72 1.26
N VAL A 330 9.34 -22.65 2.45
CA VAL A 330 10.06 -22.69 3.73
C VAL A 330 10.18 -24.15 4.16
N ASN A 331 11.40 -24.65 4.33
CA ASN A 331 11.69 -26.07 4.56
C ASN A 331 12.58 -26.35 5.77
N ASN A 332 12.92 -25.32 6.56
CA ASN A 332 13.63 -25.46 7.84
C ASN A 332 13.15 -24.42 8.85
N LEU A 333 13.48 -24.65 10.12
CA LEU A 333 13.09 -23.80 11.25
C LEU A 333 14.19 -22.80 11.67
N ASP A 334 15.27 -22.71 10.90
CA ASP A 334 16.36 -21.76 11.18
C ASP A 334 15.86 -20.31 11.03
N ASP A 335 16.44 -19.37 11.79
CA ASP A 335 16.08 -17.95 11.67
C ASP A 335 16.47 -17.37 10.29
N SER A 336 17.58 -17.82 9.70
CA SER A 336 18.14 -17.25 8.47
C SER A 336 18.86 -18.31 7.62
N GLY A 337 19.07 -17.99 6.35
CA GLY A 337 19.70 -18.87 5.38
C GLY A 337 18.72 -19.46 4.35
N PRO A 338 19.21 -20.15 3.32
CA PRO A 338 18.36 -20.76 2.31
C PRO A 338 17.29 -21.67 2.90
N GLY A 339 16.05 -21.55 2.42
CA GLY A 339 14.91 -22.34 2.89
C GLY A 339 14.27 -21.87 4.20
N SER A 340 14.80 -20.81 4.84
CA SER A 340 14.21 -20.25 6.05
C SER A 340 13.05 -19.30 5.76
N LEU A 341 12.21 -19.07 6.77
CA LEU A 341 11.12 -18.07 6.68
C LEU A 341 11.66 -16.68 6.36
N ARG A 342 12.79 -16.27 6.97
CA ARG A 342 13.40 -14.96 6.72
C ARG A 342 13.80 -14.79 5.26
N ALA A 343 14.46 -15.79 4.67
CA ALA A 343 14.86 -15.74 3.27
C ALA A 343 13.65 -15.65 2.33
N ALA A 344 12.53 -16.30 2.68
CA ALA A 344 11.31 -16.25 1.88
C ALA A 344 10.60 -14.89 1.94
N VAL A 345 10.44 -14.31 3.14
CA VAL A 345 9.69 -13.06 3.30
C VAL A 345 10.50 -11.81 2.93
N GLU A 346 11.82 -11.84 3.02
CA GLU A 346 12.71 -10.74 2.56
C GLU A 346 13.03 -10.82 1.05
N ALA A 347 12.52 -11.83 0.34
CA ALA A 347 12.66 -11.94 -1.11
C ALA A 347 11.88 -10.83 -1.84
N LYS A 348 12.44 -10.32 -2.94
CA LYS A 348 11.81 -9.26 -3.75
C LYS A 348 10.76 -9.78 -4.74
N GLY A 349 9.85 -8.88 -5.14
CA GLY A 349 8.83 -9.13 -6.17
C GLY A 349 7.66 -9.99 -5.67
N PRO A 350 6.63 -10.22 -6.51
CA PRO A 350 5.47 -11.00 -6.13
C PRO A 350 5.82 -12.44 -5.73
N ARG A 351 5.38 -12.87 -4.53
CA ARG A 351 5.59 -14.25 -4.06
C ARG A 351 4.50 -14.79 -3.14
N THR A 352 4.20 -16.07 -3.31
CA THR A 352 3.44 -16.88 -2.37
C THR A 352 4.41 -17.76 -1.58
N VAL A 353 4.42 -17.59 -0.27
CA VAL A 353 5.26 -18.36 0.66
C VAL A 353 4.43 -19.48 1.27
N VAL A 354 4.85 -20.72 1.00
CA VAL A 354 4.29 -21.96 1.54
C VAL A 354 5.28 -22.63 2.49
N LEU A 355 4.78 -23.43 3.43
CA LEU A 355 5.57 -24.04 4.49
C LEU A 355 5.53 -25.57 4.39
N ASP A 356 6.67 -26.16 4.04
CA ASP A 356 6.88 -27.61 4.06
C ASP A 356 7.29 -28.13 5.43
N VAL A 357 7.54 -27.21 6.36
CA VAL A 357 7.96 -27.50 7.73
C VAL A 357 6.97 -26.91 8.74
N GLY A 358 6.66 -27.67 9.78
CA GLY A 358 5.91 -27.24 10.97
C GLY A 358 6.84 -27.26 12.18
N GLY A 359 6.52 -26.47 13.21
CA GLY A 359 7.37 -26.35 14.39
C GLY A 359 7.51 -24.92 14.91
N ARG A 360 8.47 -24.71 15.80
CA ARG A 360 8.78 -23.39 16.39
C ARG A 360 10.01 -22.78 15.73
N ILE A 361 9.84 -21.59 15.14
CA ILE A 361 10.93 -20.77 14.63
C ILE A 361 11.36 -19.79 15.74
N ILE A 362 12.62 -19.89 16.16
CA ILE A 362 13.21 -19.02 17.20
C ILE A 362 14.02 -17.93 16.50
N LEU A 363 13.38 -16.77 16.32
CA LEU A 363 14.02 -15.65 15.64
C LEU A 363 15.20 -15.11 16.45
N GLN A 364 16.21 -14.60 15.75
CA GLN A 364 17.39 -13.97 16.36
C GLN A 364 17.35 -12.43 16.27
N ASP A 365 16.51 -11.89 15.40
CA ASP A 365 16.18 -10.47 15.29
C ASP A 365 14.75 -10.31 14.73
N ARG A 366 14.21 -9.09 14.79
CA ARG A 366 12.92 -8.74 14.21
C ARG A 366 12.85 -9.21 12.75
N LEU A 367 11.70 -9.78 12.37
CA LEU A 367 11.43 -10.17 11.00
C LEU A 367 10.40 -9.23 10.41
N ILE A 368 10.83 -8.33 9.53
CA ILE A 368 9.99 -7.24 9.02
C ILE A 368 9.85 -7.38 7.51
N ILE A 369 8.61 -7.53 7.06
CA ILE A 369 8.24 -7.62 5.65
C ILE A 369 8.12 -6.20 5.09
N ARG A 370 8.89 -5.90 4.04
CA ARG A 370 8.96 -4.58 3.39
C ARG A 370 8.60 -4.60 1.91
N ASP A 371 8.91 -5.70 1.22
CA ASP A 371 8.60 -5.86 -0.20
C ASP A 371 7.12 -6.20 -0.41
N PRO A 372 6.42 -5.52 -1.33
CA PRO A 372 4.98 -5.69 -1.59
C PRO A 372 4.65 -7.02 -2.27
N TYR A 373 3.37 -7.32 -2.44
CA TYR A 373 2.87 -8.49 -3.19
C TYR A 373 3.31 -9.83 -2.58
N LEU A 374 3.01 -10.03 -1.29
CA LEU A 374 3.33 -11.27 -0.56
C LEU A 374 2.06 -11.94 -0.05
N THR A 375 1.94 -13.24 -0.31
CA THR A 375 1.04 -14.12 0.45
C THR A 375 1.90 -15.01 1.36
N LEU A 376 1.71 -14.94 2.68
CA LEU A 376 2.31 -15.89 3.64
C LEU A 376 1.21 -16.81 4.17
N ALA A 377 1.21 -18.05 3.67
CA ALA A 377 0.13 -19.00 3.84
C ALA A 377 0.42 -20.00 4.97
N GLY A 378 0.24 -19.58 6.22
CA GLY A 378 0.51 -20.40 7.41
C GLY A 378 -0.24 -21.73 7.46
N GLN A 379 -1.42 -21.82 6.83
CA GLN A 379 -2.22 -23.04 6.76
C GLN A 379 -1.57 -24.18 5.96
N SER A 380 -0.54 -23.89 5.16
CA SER A 380 0.21 -24.91 4.41
C SER A 380 1.13 -25.77 5.30
N ALA A 381 1.54 -25.24 6.46
CA ALA A 381 2.47 -25.91 7.36
C ALA A 381 1.92 -27.25 7.89
N PRO A 382 2.73 -28.34 7.93
CA PRO A 382 2.31 -29.61 8.52
C PRO A 382 2.24 -29.56 10.06
N GLY A 383 1.72 -30.64 10.65
CA GLY A 383 1.72 -30.85 12.11
C GLY A 383 0.85 -29.82 12.85
N LYS A 384 1.43 -29.12 13.84
CA LYS A 384 0.76 -28.04 14.59
C LYS A 384 0.83 -26.68 13.88
N GLY A 385 1.43 -26.61 12.69
CA GLY A 385 1.73 -25.35 12.00
C GLY A 385 3.00 -24.67 12.54
N ILE A 386 3.15 -23.37 12.29
CA ILE A 386 4.30 -22.58 12.74
C ILE A 386 3.98 -21.72 13.96
N CYS A 387 4.89 -21.73 14.92
CA CYS A 387 4.98 -20.73 15.98
C CYS A 387 6.27 -19.91 15.86
N ILE A 388 6.13 -18.60 15.74
CA ILE A 388 7.24 -17.64 15.69
C ILE A 388 7.44 -17.07 17.10
N SER A 389 8.69 -17.08 17.57
CA SER A 389 9.02 -16.71 18.95
C SER A 389 10.32 -15.92 19.08
N ASN A 390 10.57 -15.42 20.29
CA ASN A 390 11.72 -14.61 20.71
C ASN A 390 11.72 -13.20 20.11
N TYR A 391 11.51 -13.07 18.80
CA TYR A 391 11.26 -11.80 18.12
C TYR A 391 9.93 -11.83 17.38
N ASN A 392 9.54 -10.66 16.89
CA ASN A 392 8.25 -10.45 16.25
C ASN A 392 8.33 -10.54 14.72
N LEU A 393 7.19 -10.86 14.09
CA LEU A 393 6.99 -10.85 12.64
C LEU A 393 5.90 -9.81 12.31
N GLY A 394 6.13 -8.93 11.34
CA GLY A 394 5.11 -8.01 10.87
C GLY A 394 5.49 -7.27 9.59
N LEU A 395 4.54 -6.50 9.05
CA LEU A 395 4.71 -5.65 7.87
C LEU A 395 5.08 -4.21 8.30
N LEU A 396 5.93 -3.57 7.48
CA LEU A 396 6.25 -2.15 7.62
C LEU A 396 6.56 -1.52 6.26
N GLY A 397 5.67 -0.66 5.78
CA GLY A 397 5.83 0.02 4.49
C GLY A 397 5.57 -0.86 3.26
N ALA A 398 5.02 -2.06 3.46
CA ALA A 398 4.73 -3.01 2.39
C ALA A 398 3.27 -2.87 1.95
N ASN A 399 2.97 -3.11 0.67
CA ASN A 399 1.62 -3.02 0.13
C ASN A 399 1.18 -4.36 -0.44
N ASP A 400 -0.14 -4.56 -0.58
CA ASP A 400 -0.69 -5.76 -1.22
C ASP A 400 -0.25 -7.08 -0.57
N CYS A 401 -0.21 -7.12 0.76
CA CYS A 401 0.23 -8.28 1.51
C CYS A 401 -0.92 -9.02 2.19
N ILE A 402 -0.84 -10.35 2.18
CA ILE A 402 -1.79 -11.29 2.79
C ILE A 402 -1.01 -12.16 3.78
N LEU A 403 -1.32 -12.10 5.07
CA LEU A 403 -0.77 -13.00 6.10
C LEU A 403 -1.91 -13.79 6.73
N ARG A 404 -1.82 -15.13 6.72
CA ARG A 404 -2.87 -16.00 7.27
C ARG A 404 -2.33 -17.13 8.14
N PHE A 405 -3.06 -17.50 9.20
CA PHE A 405 -2.82 -18.71 10.01
C PHE A 405 -1.40 -18.81 10.59
N LEU A 406 -0.92 -17.74 11.21
CA LEU A 406 0.39 -17.68 11.88
C LEU A 406 0.22 -17.49 13.37
N ARG A 407 1.16 -18.03 14.16
CA ARG A 407 1.30 -17.68 15.59
C ARG A 407 2.54 -16.83 15.79
N VAL A 408 2.36 -15.64 16.35
CA VAL A 408 3.45 -14.73 16.71
C VAL A 408 3.42 -14.52 18.22
N ARG A 409 4.39 -15.14 18.90
CA ARG A 409 4.50 -15.13 20.37
C ARG A 409 5.93 -14.80 20.78
N PRO A 410 6.32 -13.51 20.77
CA PRO A 410 7.70 -13.10 21.04
C PRO A 410 8.18 -13.53 22.43
N GLY A 411 7.34 -13.39 23.46
CA GLY A 411 7.76 -13.62 24.85
C GLY A 411 8.80 -12.61 25.31
N ASP A 412 9.17 -12.62 26.59
CA ASP A 412 10.11 -11.67 27.18
C ASP A 412 11.60 -12.08 27.07
N THR A 413 11.88 -13.20 26.39
CA THR A 413 13.20 -13.86 26.36
C THR A 413 14.29 -13.06 25.65
N ALA A 414 13.93 -12.22 24.67
CA ALA A 414 14.90 -11.40 23.94
C ALA A 414 15.44 -10.20 24.76
N GLY A 415 14.84 -9.89 25.91
CA GLY A 415 15.27 -8.76 26.75
C GLY A 415 15.13 -7.39 26.06
N VAL A 416 14.27 -7.30 25.05
CA VAL A 416 13.91 -6.09 24.30
C VAL A 416 12.41 -5.90 24.34
N THR A 417 11.97 -4.65 24.17
CA THR A 417 10.54 -4.36 24.01
C THR A 417 10.13 -4.67 22.58
N LEU A 418 9.14 -5.55 22.44
CA LEU A 418 8.63 -6.00 21.15
C LEU A 418 7.12 -5.82 21.09
N ASP A 419 6.68 -5.40 19.91
CA ASP A 419 5.31 -5.58 19.45
C ASP A 419 5.09 -7.03 19.01
N GLY A 420 3.86 -7.39 18.67
CA GLY A 420 3.54 -8.62 17.96
C GLY A 420 3.60 -8.42 16.46
N MET A 421 2.44 -8.47 15.80
CA MET A 421 2.33 -8.21 14.37
C MET A 421 2.06 -6.74 14.08
N GLY A 422 2.33 -6.31 12.86
CA GLY A 422 2.06 -4.94 12.45
C GLY A 422 1.78 -4.81 10.96
N MET A 423 1.18 -3.68 10.62
CA MET A 423 0.87 -3.21 9.27
C MET A 423 1.15 -1.70 9.18
N ALA A 424 2.15 -1.22 9.91
CA ALA A 424 2.44 0.21 9.93
C ALA A 424 2.85 0.70 8.54
N SER A 425 2.26 1.80 8.09
CA SER A 425 2.49 2.38 6.76
C SER A 425 2.28 1.40 5.59
N CYS A 426 1.40 0.41 5.76
CA CYS A 426 1.08 -0.57 4.72
C CYS A 426 -0.24 -0.23 4.05
N ASP A 427 -0.33 -0.46 2.74
CA ASP A 427 -1.53 -0.18 1.96
C ASP A 427 -2.14 -1.45 1.36
N ASN A 428 -3.47 -1.49 1.20
CA ASN A 428 -4.21 -2.59 0.54
C ASN A 428 -3.81 -3.98 1.05
N SER A 429 -3.82 -4.19 2.36
CA SER A 429 -3.27 -5.41 2.96
C SER A 429 -4.22 -6.04 3.97
N ILE A 430 -4.08 -7.35 4.20
CA ILE A 430 -4.96 -8.11 5.09
C ILE A 430 -4.18 -9.10 5.97
N VAL A 431 -4.52 -9.12 7.27
CA VAL A 431 -4.13 -10.15 8.22
C VAL A 431 -5.40 -10.89 8.65
N ASP A 432 -5.40 -12.21 8.47
CA ASP A 432 -6.55 -13.08 8.74
C ASP A 432 -6.13 -14.30 9.58
N HIS A 433 -6.97 -14.72 10.53
CA HIS A 433 -6.78 -15.95 11.30
C HIS A 433 -5.39 -16.12 11.93
N CYS A 434 -4.76 -15.04 12.41
CA CYS A 434 -3.51 -15.14 13.15
C CYS A 434 -3.75 -15.20 14.65
N SER A 435 -2.79 -15.73 15.41
CA SER A 435 -2.77 -15.66 16.87
C SER A 435 -1.56 -14.87 17.33
N ILE A 436 -1.79 -13.86 18.16
CA ILE A 436 -0.74 -12.95 18.66
C ILE A 436 -0.80 -12.91 20.18
N SER A 437 0.31 -13.24 20.83
CA SER A 437 0.39 -13.27 22.30
C SER A 437 1.75 -12.87 22.84
N TRP A 438 1.81 -12.63 24.16
CA TRP A 438 3.03 -12.47 24.93
C TRP A 438 3.96 -11.35 24.43
N THR A 439 3.36 -10.21 24.09
CA THR A 439 4.06 -8.99 23.64
C THR A 439 4.33 -8.07 24.83
N GLN A 440 5.29 -7.15 24.69
CA GLN A 440 5.64 -6.21 25.78
C GLN A 440 5.17 -4.77 25.53
N ASP A 441 4.96 -4.38 24.28
CA ASP A 441 4.35 -3.08 23.91
C ASP A 441 2.93 -3.33 23.37
N GLU A 442 2.70 -3.37 22.05
CA GLU A 442 1.38 -3.70 21.49
C GLU A 442 1.36 -5.04 20.74
N ALA A 443 0.29 -5.83 20.86
CA ALA A 443 0.18 -7.06 20.07
C ALA A 443 -0.04 -6.78 18.57
N PHE A 444 -0.82 -5.76 18.22
CA PHE A 444 -1.00 -5.34 16.83
C PHE A 444 -0.87 -3.82 16.64
N SER A 445 -0.23 -3.38 15.54
CA SER A 445 -0.12 -1.96 15.20
C SER A 445 -0.24 -1.68 13.70
N SER A 446 -1.09 -0.72 13.30
CA SER A 446 -1.32 -0.35 11.88
C SER A 446 -1.25 1.15 11.60
N ARG A 447 -0.43 1.88 12.37
CA ARG A 447 -0.33 3.35 12.23
C ARG A 447 0.10 3.76 10.83
N GLY A 448 -0.59 4.73 10.25
CA GLY A 448 -0.27 5.30 8.94
C GLY A 448 -0.52 4.38 7.75
N ALA A 449 -1.20 3.25 7.95
CA ALA A 449 -1.67 2.36 6.88
C ALA A 449 -2.78 3.01 6.03
N LYS A 450 -3.13 2.41 4.88
CA LYS A 450 -4.31 2.76 4.08
C LYS A 450 -5.02 1.51 3.57
N ASP A 451 -6.35 1.50 3.66
CA ASP A 451 -7.21 0.43 3.13
C ASP A 451 -6.77 -0.98 3.58
N ILE A 452 -6.81 -1.22 4.90
CA ILE A 452 -6.36 -2.48 5.51
C ILE A 452 -7.48 -3.23 6.24
N THR A 453 -7.30 -4.53 6.42
CA THR A 453 -8.16 -5.39 7.26
C THR A 453 -7.35 -6.21 8.26
N LEU A 454 -7.81 -6.22 9.51
CA LEU A 454 -7.49 -7.27 10.50
C LEU A 454 -8.78 -8.03 10.83
N GLN A 455 -8.84 -9.30 10.41
CA GLN A 455 -10.01 -10.16 10.62
C GLN A 455 -9.67 -11.47 11.31
N ARG A 456 -10.64 -11.99 12.07
CA ARG A 456 -10.61 -13.34 12.68
C ARG A 456 -9.32 -13.64 13.45
N THR A 457 -8.65 -12.62 13.98
CA THR A 457 -7.37 -12.74 14.67
C THR A 457 -7.60 -12.83 16.18
N LEU A 458 -6.88 -13.75 16.82
CA LEU A 458 -6.88 -13.91 18.27
C LEU A 458 -5.70 -13.12 18.84
N ILE A 459 -5.98 -12.05 19.56
CA ILE A 459 -5.01 -11.30 20.36
C ILE A 459 -5.23 -11.68 21.82
N SER A 460 -4.20 -12.25 22.46
CA SER A 460 -4.32 -12.67 23.86
C SER A 460 -3.09 -12.43 24.69
N GLU A 461 -3.28 -12.19 25.98
CA GLU A 461 -2.19 -12.22 26.97
C GLU A 461 -0.98 -11.36 26.59
N ALA A 462 -1.24 -10.11 26.19
CA ALA A 462 -0.20 -9.09 26.16
C ALA A 462 0.38 -8.92 27.57
N LEU A 463 1.70 -9.06 27.71
CA LEU A 463 2.33 -9.22 29.02
C LEU A 463 2.25 -7.93 29.83
N ASN A 464 1.74 -8.03 31.06
CA ASN A 464 1.38 -6.88 31.85
C ASN A 464 2.61 -6.18 32.45
N VAL A 465 3.47 -6.89 33.20
CA VAL A 465 4.71 -6.35 33.77
C VAL A 465 5.95 -7.07 33.21
N ALA A 466 6.20 -6.92 31.91
CA ALA A 466 7.31 -7.58 31.21
C ALA A 466 8.55 -6.70 30.94
N GLY A 467 8.73 -5.61 31.69
CA GLY A 467 9.97 -4.83 31.63
C GLY A 467 10.11 -3.90 30.40
N HIS A 468 9.02 -3.28 29.97
CA HIS A 468 9.02 -2.32 28.88
C HIS A 468 10.06 -1.19 29.05
N LYS A 469 10.99 -1.04 28.08
CA LYS A 469 12.21 -0.21 28.21
C LYS A 469 11.98 1.29 28.36
N LYS A 470 10.86 1.82 27.88
CA LYS A 470 10.51 3.26 28.04
C LYS A 470 9.90 3.62 29.39
N TYR A 471 9.51 2.62 30.20
CA TYR A 471 8.81 2.86 31.46
C TYR A 471 9.62 2.37 32.66
N LYS A 472 9.19 2.78 33.85
CA LYS A 472 9.82 2.33 35.09
C LYS A 472 9.55 0.83 35.26
N LYS A 473 10.50 0.11 35.86
CA LYS A 473 10.30 -1.29 36.24
C LYS A 473 9.04 -1.41 37.10
N GLY A 474 8.19 -2.39 36.79
CA GLY A 474 6.91 -2.60 37.48
C GLY A 474 5.72 -1.88 36.83
N THR A 475 5.92 -1.07 35.79
CA THR A 475 4.82 -0.46 35.05
C THR A 475 4.05 -1.51 34.26
N GLN A 476 2.73 -1.52 34.43
CA GLN A 476 1.77 -2.33 33.68
C GLN A 476 1.61 -1.80 32.25
N HIS A 477 1.71 -2.67 31.25
CA HIS A 477 1.69 -2.32 29.83
C HIS A 477 1.19 -3.48 28.94
N GLY A 478 0.34 -4.37 29.45
CA GLY A 478 -0.22 -5.47 28.66
C GLY A 478 -1.30 -4.98 27.70
N TYR A 479 -0.91 -4.45 26.54
CA TYR A 479 -1.81 -3.77 25.59
C TYR A 479 -2.10 -4.58 24.33
N ALA A 480 -3.37 -4.66 23.94
CA ALA A 480 -3.76 -5.41 22.75
C ALA A 480 -3.30 -4.73 21.46
N ALA A 481 -3.71 -3.48 21.18
CA ALA A 481 -3.39 -2.91 19.87
C ALA A 481 -3.44 -1.39 19.76
N SER A 482 -2.69 -0.86 18.79
CA SER A 482 -2.70 0.52 18.30
C SER A 482 -3.12 0.55 16.81
N ILE A 483 -4.38 0.82 16.53
CA ILE A 483 -4.97 0.72 15.19
C ILE A 483 -5.11 2.07 14.49
N GLY A 484 -4.76 2.09 13.22
CA GLY A 484 -4.93 3.22 12.30
C GLY A 484 -5.24 2.74 10.88
N GLY A 485 -5.28 3.68 9.94
CA GLY A 485 -5.64 3.48 8.55
C GLY A 485 -6.16 4.79 7.95
N ASP A 486 -5.92 5.14 6.69
CA ASP A 486 -6.81 6.10 6.02
C ASP A 486 -8.23 5.54 6.11
N ILE A 487 -8.41 4.28 5.68
CA ILE A 487 -9.49 3.41 6.15
C ILE A 487 -8.91 2.11 6.72
N GLY A 488 -9.36 1.69 7.90
CA GLY A 488 -8.97 0.40 8.50
C GLY A 488 -10.17 -0.37 9.04
N SER A 489 -10.31 -1.64 8.64
CA SER A 489 -11.34 -2.56 9.09
C SER A 489 -10.81 -3.52 10.16
N PHE A 490 -11.43 -3.54 11.34
CA PHE A 490 -11.05 -4.39 12.46
C PHE A 490 -12.28 -5.15 12.93
N HIS A 491 -12.40 -6.41 12.53
CA HIS A 491 -13.64 -7.16 12.76
C HIS A 491 -13.47 -8.65 13.04
N HIS A 492 -14.44 -9.23 13.74
CA HIS A 492 -14.46 -10.65 14.08
C HIS A 492 -13.21 -11.11 14.84
N ASN A 493 -12.52 -10.20 15.53
CA ASN A 493 -11.33 -10.51 16.32
C ASN A 493 -11.70 -10.83 17.77
N LEU A 494 -10.87 -11.64 18.44
CA LEU A 494 -10.92 -11.88 19.88
C LEU A 494 -9.75 -11.15 20.56
N LEU A 495 -10.06 -10.26 21.48
CA LEU A 495 -9.09 -9.58 22.35
C LEU A 495 -9.31 -10.04 23.78
N ALA A 496 -8.54 -11.04 24.22
CA ALA A 496 -8.71 -11.65 25.52
C ALA A 496 -7.51 -11.37 26.42
N HIS A 497 -7.72 -11.21 27.73
CA HIS A 497 -6.60 -11.21 28.67
C HIS A 497 -5.56 -10.10 28.40
N CYS A 498 -6.03 -8.95 27.91
CA CYS A 498 -5.19 -7.77 27.63
C CYS A 498 -5.60 -6.64 28.57
N ALA A 499 -4.67 -6.17 29.41
CA ALA A 499 -4.93 -5.22 30.48
C ALA A 499 -5.52 -3.87 30.00
N GLY A 500 -5.23 -3.49 28.74
CA GLY A 500 -5.72 -2.25 28.14
C GLY A 500 -5.64 -2.19 26.61
N ARG A 501 -6.11 -1.06 26.04
CA ARG A 501 -6.07 -0.74 24.61
C ARG A 501 -6.72 -1.80 23.72
N ASN A 502 -7.97 -2.08 24.05
CA ASN A 502 -8.82 -3.05 23.37
C ASN A 502 -9.95 -2.31 22.60
N TRP A 503 -9.68 -1.28 21.78
CA TRP A 503 -8.48 -0.93 20.98
C TRP A 503 -7.79 0.39 21.39
N SER A 504 -6.60 0.72 20.87
CA SER A 504 -6.13 2.12 20.87
C SER A 504 -6.27 2.73 19.47
N LEU A 505 -7.09 3.77 19.34
CA LEU A 505 -7.34 4.53 18.13
C LEU A 505 -6.16 5.48 17.90
N ALA A 506 -5.33 5.15 16.93
CA ALA A 506 -4.08 5.82 16.60
C ALA A 506 -4.17 6.50 15.22
N GLY A 507 -5.23 7.28 14.99
CA GLY A 507 -5.49 7.95 13.72
C GLY A 507 -4.41 8.98 13.34
N GLY A 508 -3.84 9.67 14.33
CA GLY A 508 -2.74 10.62 14.11
C GLY A 508 -3.12 11.81 13.22
N LEU A 509 -2.13 12.33 12.48
CA LEU A 509 -2.31 13.42 11.52
C LEU A 509 -1.86 12.97 10.13
N ASP A 510 -2.58 13.42 9.10
CA ASP A 510 -2.17 13.26 7.70
C ASP A 510 -1.03 14.24 7.31
N LYS A 511 -0.57 14.15 6.06
CA LYS A 511 0.49 15.02 5.53
C LYS A 511 0.08 16.51 5.47
N ALA A 512 -1.22 16.82 5.54
CA ALA A 512 -1.78 18.17 5.59
C ALA A 512 -2.01 18.66 7.04
N THR A 513 -1.55 17.91 8.05
CA THR A 513 -1.75 18.24 9.48
C THR A 513 -3.24 18.26 9.86
N ARG A 514 -4.04 17.36 9.29
CA ARG A 514 -5.43 17.11 9.65
C ARG A 514 -5.54 15.78 10.38
N HIS A 515 -6.53 15.61 11.26
CA HIS A 515 -6.78 14.30 11.86
C HIS A 515 -7.00 13.26 10.78
N ALA A 516 -6.31 12.14 10.91
CA ALA A 516 -6.46 10.97 10.07
C ALA A 516 -7.12 9.82 10.86
N GLY A 517 -7.31 8.67 10.22
CA GLY A 517 -8.02 7.54 10.80
C GLY A 517 -9.50 7.53 10.44
N ARG A 518 -9.88 6.71 9.46
CA ARG A 518 -11.28 6.30 9.28
C ARG A 518 -11.40 4.83 9.65
N LEU A 519 -11.96 4.52 10.82
CA LEU A 519 -11.86 3.18 11.39
C LEU A 519 -13.22 2.52 11.42
N ASP A 520 -13.30 1.29 10.93
CA ASP A 520 -14.46 0.43 11.04
C ASP A 520 -14.17 -0.70 12.02
N ILE A 521 -14.67 -0.55 13.24
CA ILE A 521 -14.44 -1.46 14.37
C ILE A 521 -15.76 -2.12 14.70
N ARG A 522 -15.92 -3.36 14.26
CA ARG A 522 -17.19 -4.05 14.44
C ARG A 522 -17.08 -5.52 14.70
N ASN A 523 -18.10 -6.08 15.35
CA ASN A 523 -18.18 -7.52 15.59
C ASN A 523 -16.90 -8.09 16.23
N ASN A 524 -16.25 -7.37 17.14
CA ASN A 524 -15.13 -7.90 17.92
C ASN A 524 -15.61 -8.40 19.29
N VAL A 525 -14.94 -9.41 19.84
CA VAL A 525 -15.14 -9.90 21.21
C VAL A 525 -13.98 -9.44 22.08
N VAL A 526 -14.28 -8.82 23.22
CA VAL A 526 -13.28 -8.36 24.19
C VAL A 526 -13.54 -9.01 25.54
N TYR A 527 -12.53 -9.70 26.09
CA TYR A 527 -12.65 -10.44 27.35
C TYR A 527 -11.55 -10.09 28.36
N ASN A 528 -11.95 -9.92 29.62
CA ASN A 528 -11.08 -9.82 30.79
C ASN A 528 -9.95 -8.76 30.69
N TRP A 529 -10.33 -7.51 30.35
CA TRP A 529 -9.41 -6.36 30.43
C TRP A 529 -9.22 -5.91 31.89
N SER A 530 -8.31 -4.95 32.13
CA SER A 530 -8.13 -4.36 33.47
C SER A 530 -8.63 -2.93 33.57
N HIS A 531 -7.85 -1.97 33.09
CA HIS A 531 -8.00 -0.55 33.43
C HIS A 531 -8.29 0.35 32.23
N ARG A 532 -8.23 -0.20 31.00
CA ARG A 532 -8.53 0.49 29.74
C ARG A 532 -9.27 -0.45 28.78
N THR A 533 -10.18 0.09 27.96
CA THR A 533 -10.83 -0.62 26.84
C THR A 533 -10.47 0.06 25.53
N THR A 534 -11.44 0.44 24.69
CA THR A 534 -11.16 1.26 23.50
C THR A 534 -10.90 2.69 23.91
N ASP A 535 -9.74 3.24 23.55
CA ASP A 535 -9.38 4.64 23.77
C ASP A 535 -8.54 5.21 22.62
N GLY A 536 -8.18 6.49 22.68
CA GLY A 536 -7.44 7.21 21.65
C GLY A 536 -8.35 8.02 20.73
N GLY A 537 -7.80 8.52 19.62
CA GLY A 537 -8.49 9.39 18.70
C GLY A 537 -8.26 9.06 17.22
N ALA A 538 -9.33 9.06 16.44
CA ALA A 538 -9.33 8.99 14.98
C ALA A 538 -10.37 9.95 14.40
N ARG A 539 -10.22 10.33 13.12
CA ARG A 539 -11.07 11.32 12.45
C ARG A 539 -12.53 10.87 12.34
N GLU A 540 -12.77 9.67 11.86
CA GLU A 540 -14.13 9.11 11.63
C GLU A 540 -14.13 7.65 12.11
N VAL A 541 -15.02 7.26 13.02
CA VAL A 541 -15.03 5.89 13.56
C VAL A 541 -16.43 5.32 13.52
N ASN A 542 -16.61 4.18 12.86
CA ASN A 542 -17.77 3.31 13.01
C ASN A 542 -17.44 2.27 14.08
N PHE A 543 -18.19 2.23 15.18
CA PHE A 543 -17.97 1.33 16.32
C PHE A 543 -19.25 0.51 16.59
N VAL A 544 -19.36 -0.67 15.97
CA VAL A 544 -20.65 -1.35 15.78
C VAL A 544 -20.65 -2.79 16.28
N ASN A 545 -21.66 -3.20 17.05
CA ASN A 545 -21.91 -4.61 17.43
C ASN A 545 -20.71 -5.35 18.06
N ASN A 546 -19.88 -4.66 18.84
CA ASN A 546 -18.81 -5.29 19.60
C ASN A 546 -19.35 -5.87 20.93
N TYR A 547 -18.84 -7.03 21.32
CA TYR A 547 -19.25 -7.75 22.53
C TYR A 547 -18.15 -7.68 23.61
N TYR A 548 -18.43 -7.03 24.73
CA TYR A 548 -17.51 -6.91 25.85
C TYR A 548 -17.96 -7.80 27.01
N LYS A 549 -17.10 -8.74 27.42
CA LYS A 549 -17.35 -9.61 28.56
C LYS A 549 -16.39 -9.30 29.72
N PRO A 550 -16.88 -8.69 30.82
CA PRO A 550 -16.07 -8.48 32.01
C PRO A 550 -15.51 -9.81 32.56
N GLY A 551 -14.25 -9.80 32.99
CA GLY A 551 -13.60 -10.93 33.65
C GLY A 551 -13.08 -10.58 35.04
N ALA A 552 -12.37 -11.50 35.67
CA ALA A 552 -11.86 -11.37 37.04
C ALA A 552 -10.91 -10.17 37.25
N SER A 553 -10.22 -9.71 36.20
CA SER A 553 -9.31 -8.57 36.26
C SER A 553 -9.96 -7.22 35.91
N THR A 554 -11.24 -7.21 35.51
CA THR A 554 -11.94 -6.02 35.00
C THR A 554 -12.24 -4.98 36.08
N LYS A 555 -11.76 -3.75 35.86
CA LYS A 555 -11.92 -2.61 36.79
C LYS A 555 -12.70 -1.43 36.21
N VAL A 556 -12.83 -1.36 34.89
CA VAL A 556 -13.55 -0.28 34.19
C VAL A 556 -14.66 -0.86 33.32
N PHE A 557 -15.77 -0.14 33.21
CA PHE A 557 -17.00 -0.63 32.56
C PHE A 557 -17.51 0.34 31.49
N HIS A 558 -16.61 0.77 30.61
CA HIS A 558 -16.91 1.51 29.37
C HIS A 558 -16.31 0.73 28.19
N VAL A 559 -16.89 0.83 27.00
CA VAL A 559 -16.38 0.20 25.77
C VAL A 559 -15.56 1.17 24.93
N LEU A 560 -15.87 2.47 25.01
CA LEU A 560 -15.23 3.53 24.23
C LEU A 560 -14.95 4.76 25.12
N MET A 561 -13.69 5.19 25.16
CA MET A 561 -13.23 6.45 25.74
C MET A 561 -12.49 7.26 24.66
N ALA A 562 -13.24 7.99 23.83
CA ALA A 562 -12.65 8.81 22.79
C ALA A 562 -11.76 9.92 23.37
N GLU A 563 -10.52 9.99 22.90
CA GLU A 563 -9.55 11.06 23.20
C GLU A 563 -9.54 12.04 22.04
N ARG A 564 -10.45 13.02 22.12
CA ARG A 564 -10.60 14.04 21.07
C ARG A 564 -9.67 15.22 21.33
N GLU A 565 -8.89 15.58 20.32
CA GLU A 565 -8.05 16.78 20.35
C GLU A 565 -8.89 17.97 19.84
N ALA A 566 -9.17 18.92 20.73
CA ALA A 566 -9.95 20.11 20.40
C ALA A 566 -9.11 21.18 19.67
N VAL A 567 -8.39 20.80 18.61
CA VAL A 567 -7.56 21.69 17.79
C VAL A 567 -8.28 21.98 16.47
N PRO A 568 -8.96 23.15 16.31
CA PRO A 568 -9.83 23.40 15.17
C PRO A 568 -9.15 23.27 13.80
N SER A 569 -7.85 23.58 13.72
CA SER A 569 -7.07 23.48 12.48
C SER A 569 -6.84 22.04 12.01
N PHE A 570 -6.97 21.04 12.89
CA PHE A 570 -6.80 19.62 12.53
C PHE A 570 -8.11 18.99 12.04
N GLY A 571 -9.25 19.64 12.29
CA GLY A 571 -10.58 19.13 11.94
C GLY A 571 -11.24 18.39 13.10
N PRO A 572 -12.47 17.90 12.92
CA PRO A 572 -13.17 17.18 13.97
C PRO A 572 -12.76 15.70 14.01
N GLN A 573 -12.95 15.09 15.18
CA GLN A 573 -12.96 13.64 15.38
C GLN A 573 -14.38 13.24 15.76
N MET A 574 -15.02 12.36 15.00
CA MET A 574 -16.45 12.05 15.09
C MET A 574 -16.68 10.53 15.03
N TYR A 575 -17.75 10.06 15.68
CA TYR A 575 -17.96 8.64 15.94
C TYR A 575 -19.42 8.25 15.66
N TYR A 576 -19.63 7.10 15.03
CA TYR A 576 -20.90 6.40 14.92
C TYR A 576 -20.80 5.16 15.82
N VAL A 577 -21.75 4.97 16.72
CA VAL A 577 -21.71 3.90 17.73
C VAL A 577 -23.05 3.20 17.70
N ASP A 578 -23.10 1.89 17.47
CA ASP A 578 -24.37 1.16 17.44
C ASP A 578 -24.24 -0.29 17.95
N GLY A 579 -25.29 -0.79 18.59
CA GLY A 579 -25.48 -2.19 18.99
C GLY A 579 -24.38 -2.87 19.82
N ASN A 580 -23.48 -2.10 20.47
CA ASN A 580 -22.45 -2.66 21.33
C ASN A 580 -23.03 -3.16 22.65
N VAL A 581 -22.48 -4.27 23.16
CA VAL A 581 -22.97 -4.96 24.37
C VAL A 581 -21.85 -5.07 25.39
N MET A 582 -22.20 -4.90 26.67
CA MET A 582 -21.34 -5.33 27.78
C MET A 582 -22.12 -6.30 28.68
N GLU A 583 -21.67 -7.56 28.71
CA GLU A 583 -22.34 -8.64 29.43
C GLU A 583 -22.55 -8.26 30.91
N GLY A 584 -23.80 -8.42 31.38
CA GLY A 584 -24.20 -8.09 32.75
C GLY A 584 -24.24 -6.60 33.09
N ARG A 585 -24.11 -5.70 32.11
CA ARG A 585 -24.07 -4.24 32.31
C ARG A 585 -25.08 -3.48 31.45
N PHE A 586 -25.04 -3.65 30.14
CA PHE A 586 -25.96 -3.03 29.20
C PHE A 586 -26.03 -3.85 27.91
N ASP A 587 -27.16 -3.76 27.22
CA ASP A 587 -27.39 -4.41 25.93
C ASP A 587 -27.44 -3.41 24.77
N ALA A 588 -27.64 -3.93 23.56
CA ALA A 588 -27.67 -3.14 22.32
C ALA A 588 -28.77 -2.05 22.29
N SER A 589 -29.82 -2.15 23.13
CA SER A 589 -30.86 -1.12 23.22
C SER A 589 -30.39 0.16 23.94
N GLN A 590 -29.24 0.08 24.62
CA GLN A 590 -28.63 1.16 25.39
C GLN A 590 -27.36 1.67 24.68
N GLU A 591 -27.50 2.06 23.42
CA GLU A 591 -26.45 2.43 22.44
C GLU A 591 -25.22 3.15 23.03
N LEU A 592 -25.42 4.15 23.90
CA LEU A 592 -24.35 4.99 24.45
C LEU A 592 -23.97 4.69 25.91
N ALA A 593 -24.55 3.67 26.55
CA ALA A 593 -24.32 3.37 27.97
C ALA A 593 -22.87 3.02 28.31
N GLY A 594 -22.12 2.50 27.34
CA GLY A 594 -20.69 2.20 27.46
C GLY A 594 -19.76 3.28 26.93
N VAL A 595 -20.26 4.42 26.46
CA VAL A 595 -19.44 5.49 25.87
C VAL A 595 -19.09 6.52 26.94
N PHE A 596 -17.80 6.72 27.20
CA PHE A 596 -17.33 7.54 28.31
C PHE A 596 -17.26 9.05 27.95
N GLU A 597 -17.96 9.88 28.72
CA GLU A 597 -17.88 11.35 28.61
C GLU A 597 -16.60 11.90 29.26
N ARG A 598 -15.51 11.91 28.48
CA ARG A 598 -14.24 12.43 28.97
C ARG A 598 -14.32 13.95 29.17
N HIS A 599 -13.81 14.44 30.30
CA HIS A 599 -13.82 15.86 30.67
C HIS A 599 -15.23 16.50 30.71
N GLY A 600 -16.28 15.70 30.78
CA GLY A 600 -17.67 16.18 30.81
C GLY A 600 -18.17 16.70 29.47
N GLU A 601 -17.53 16.34 28.35
CA GLU A 601 -18.05 16.65 27.01
C GLU A 601 -19.23 15.70 26.68
N PRO A 602 -20.44 16.24 26.46
CA PRO A 602 -21.60 15.42 26.09
C PRO A 602 -21.40 14.64 24.80
N GLN A 603 -21.83 13.39 24.77
CA GLN A 603 -21.73 12.49 23.61
C GLN A 603 -22.37 13.07 22.33
N GLU A 604 -23.49 13.78 22.48
CA GLU A 604 -24.24 14.42 21.38
C GLU A 604 -23.44 15.44 20.55
N ASN A 605 -22.30 15.92 21.06
CA ASN A 605 -21.45 16.85 20.33
C ASN A 605 -20.54 16.16 19.30
N TRP A 606 -20.41 14.84 19.37
CA TRP A 606 -19.42 14.11 18.58
C TRP A 606 -19.85 12.71 18.12
N ILE A 607 -21.00 12.24 18.59
CA ILE A 607 -21.69 11.08 18.05
C ILE A 607 -22.59 11.50 16.88
N VAL A 608 -22.44 10.83 15.74
CA VAL A 608 -23.32 10.97 14.57
C VAL A 608 -24.34 9.83 14.52
N LYS A 609 -25.41 9.99 13.74
CA LYS A 609 -26.52 9.02 13.67
C LYS A 609 -26.39 7.98 12.55
N GLU A 610 -25.49 8.21 11.60
CA GLU A 610 -25.32 7.36 10.43
C GLU A 610 -23.82 7.04 10.28
N PRO A 611 -23.47 5.86 9.76
CA PRO A 611 -22.08 5.49 9.52
C PRO A 611 -21.42 6.44 8.51
N PHE A 612 -20.11 6.66 8.66
CA PHE A 612 -19.36 7.59 7.80
C PHE A 612 -19.12 7.03 6.38
N PHE A 613 -19.02 5.72 6.27
CA PHE A 613 -18.68 5.00 5.04
C PHE A 613 -19.18 3.55 5.12
N GLU A 614 -19.28 2.90 3.95
CA GLU A 614 -19.71 1.51 3.82
C GLU A 614 -18.67 0.55 4.42
N SER A 615 -19.11 -0.48 5.14
CA SER A 615 -18.22 -1.36 5.89
C SER A 615 -17.50 -2.42 5.06
N TYR A 616 -18.20 -3.00 4.08
CA TYR A 616 -17.80 -4.22 3.38
C TYR A 616 -17.51 -5.43 4.31
N VAL A 617 -18.13 -5.46 5.48
CA VAL A 617 -18.07 -6.57 6.44
C VAL A 617 -19.48 -7.06 6.73
N SER A 618 -19.68 -8.38 6.66
CA SER A 618 -20.91 -9.04 7.08
C SER A 618 -21.16 -8.77 8.56
N THR A 619 -22.21 -8.01 8.87
CA THR A 619 -22.42 -7.50 10.23
C THR A 619 -23.47 -8.33 10.97
N ASN A 620 -23.07 -8.97 12.06
CA ASN A 620 -23.95 -9.72 12.97
C ASN A 620 -24.38 -8.85 14.16
N SER A 621 -25.37 -9.27 14.95
CA SER A 621 -25.59 -8.68 16.29
C SER A 621 -24.40 -8.98 17.22
N ALA A 622 -24.23 -8.21 18.31
CA ALA A 622 -23.13 -8.44 19.25
C ALA A 622 -23.22 -9.82 19.93
N GLU A 623 -24.42 -10.33 20.20
CA GLU A 623 -24.63 -11.66 20.77
C GLU A 623 -24.28 -12.78 19.78
N GLU A 624 -24.67 -12.66 18.52
CA GLU A 624 -24.27 -13.61 17.47
C GLU A 624 -22.76 -13.55 17.21
N THR A 625 -22.18 -12.36 17.28
CA THR A 625 -20.73 -12.13 17.17
C THR A 625 -19.96 -12.95 18.20
N PHE A 626 -20.45 -13.03 19.44
CA PHE A 626 -19.78 -13.79 20.49
C PHE A 626 -19.62 -15.26 20.10
N GLU A 627 -20.66 -15.87 19.54
CA GLU A 627 -20.59 -17.27 19.11
C GLU A 627 -19.81 -17.44 17.80
N ASP A 628 -19.98 -16.55 16.82
CA ASP A 628 -19.26 -16.59 15.54
C ASP A 628 -17.74 -16.52 15.76
N VAL A 629 -17.27 -15.50 16.49
CA VAL A 629 -15.84 -15.29 16.74
C VAL A 629 -15.24 -16.48 17.47
N LEU A 630 -15.87 -16.95 18.56
CA LEU A 630 -15.30 -18.07 19.31
C LEU A 630 -15.28 -19.41 18.54
N SER A 631 -16.01 -19.51 17.42
CA SER A 631 -16.02 -20.71 16.58
C SER A 631 -14.92 -20.72 15.50
N ASP A 632 -14.44 -19.54 15.10
CA ASP A 632 -13.58 -19.37 13.92
C ASP A 632 -12.65 -18.15 14.06
N VAL A 633 -11.82 -18.16 15.11
CA VAL A 633 -10.81 -17.13 15.40
C VAL A 633 -9.43 -17.73 15.65
N GLY A 634 -8.39 -16.97 15.33
CA GLY A 634 -7.01 -17.31 15.58
C GLY A 634 -6.42 -18.25 14.53
N CYS A 635 -5.18 -18.68 14.76
CA CYS A 635 -4.50 -19.69 13.97
C CYS A 635 -5.15 -21.07 14.24
N ASN A 636 -6.33 -21.29 13.65
CA ASN A 636 -7.11 -22.52 13.78
C ASN A 636 -6.77 -23.57 12.70
N ARG A 637 -5.89 -23.22 11.74
CA ARG A 637 -5.27 -24.13 10.77
C ARG A 637 -3.77 -24.23 10.98
N PRO A 638 -3.18 -25.45 10.86
CA PRO A 638 -3.85 -26.73 10.64
C PRO A 638 -4.71 -27.20 11.84
N VAL A 639 -4.41 -26.71 13.04
CA VAL A 639 -5.14 -26.98 14.28
C VAL A 639 -4.99 -25.80 15.22
N LEU A 640 -5.95 -25.54 16.12
CA LEU A 640 -5.73 -24.68 17.30
C LEU A 640 -4.74 -25.35 18.26
N ASP A 641 -3.86 -24.55 18.86
CA ASP A 641 -3.02 -25.05 19.93
C ASP A 641 -3.73 -24.96 21.29
N ASP A 642 -3.13 -25.55 22.33
CA ASP A 642 -3.75 -25.68 23.63
C ASP A 642 -3.86 -24.32 24.35
N HIS A 643 -2.94 -23.40 24.09
CA HIS A 643 -3.03 -22.01 24.52
C HIS A 643 -4.28 -21.30 23.95
N ASP A 644 -4.45 -21.29 22.63
CA ASP A 644 -5.59 -20.61 21.99
C ASP A 644 -6.92 -21.29 22.37
N LYS A 645 -6.97 -22.63 22.46
CA LYS A 645 -8.15 -23.37 22.95
C LYS A 645 -8.55 -22.94 24.36
N ARG A 646 -7.57 -22.81 25.27
CA ARG A 646 -7.81 -22.36 26.64
C ARG A 646 -8.39 -20.96 26.64
N VAL A 647 -7.80 -20.02 25.90
CA VAL A 647 -8.26 -18.62 25.85
C VAL A 647 -9.71 -18.52 25.33
N ILE A 648 -10.05 -19.30 24.30
CA ILE A 648 -11.41 -19.38 23.75
C ILE A 648 -12.38 -19.92 24.82
N GLU A 649 -12.02 -21.00 25.52
CA GLU A 649 -12.86 -21.59 26.57
C GLU A 649 -12.99 -20.68 27.80
N GLU A 650 -11.92 -19.99 28.20
CA GLU A 650 -11.93 -18.99 29.27
C GLU A 650 -12.86 -17.83 28.91
N THR A 651 -12.81 -17.36 27.66
CA THR A 651 -13.74 -16.34 27.15
C THR A 651 -15.18 -16.84 27.20
N ARG A 652 -15.43 -18.07 26.74
CA ARG A 652 -16.75 -18.71 26.73
C ARG A 652 -17.32 -18.85 28.14
N SER A 653 -16.55 -19.40 29.06
CA SER A 653 -16.96 -19.70 30.44
C SER A 653 -16.88 -18.50 31.39
N GLY A 654 -16.18 -17.43 31.01
CA GLY A 654 -15.92 -16.27 31.87
C GLY A 654 -14.94 -16.58 33.00
N THR A 655 -13.99 -17.49 32.79
CA THR A 655 -13.03 -17.96 33.80
C THR A 655 -11.57 -17.60 33.47
N THR A 656 -10.66 -17.81 34.42
CA THR A 656 -9.21 -17.62 34.24
C THR A 656 -8.47 -18.77 34.90
N THR A 657 -7.50 -19.38 34.22
CA THR A 657 -6.67 -20.47 34.74
C THR A 657 -5.44 -19.95 35.47
N TYR A 658 -4.80 -18.91 34.92
CA TYR A 658 -3.52 -18.38 35.42
C TYR A 658 -3.65 -16.95 35.94
N GLU A 659 -2.61 -16.46 36.60
CA GLU A 659 -2.48 -15.08 37.10
C GLU A 659 -1.05 -14.58 36.89
N GLY A 660 -0.88 -13.25 36.77
CA GLY A 660 0.45 -12.66 36.62
C GLY A 660 1.32 -12.87 37.86
N SER A 661 2.55 -13.35 37.69
CA SER A 661 3.46 -13.66 38.80
C SER A 661 3.95 -12.45 39.59
N VAL A 662 3.85 -11.24 39.01
CA VAL A 662 4.25 -9.98 39.65
C VAL A 662 3.03 -9.22 40.16
N THR A 663 1.97 -9.17 39.36
CA THR A 663 0.77 -8.37 39.63
C THR A 663 -0.30 -9.11 40.43
N GLY A 664 -0.33 -10.45 40.35
CA GLY A 664 -1.40 -11.29 40.88
C GLY A 664 -2.75 -11.05 40.19
N TYR A 665 -2.75 -10.54 38.96
CA TYR A 665 -3.99 -10.26 38.23
C TYR A 665 -4.46 -11.51 37.46
N PRO A 666 -5.68 -12.02 37.71
CA PRO A 666 -6.18 -13.21 37.04
C PRO A 666 -6.32 -13.03 35.53
N GLY A 667 -5.71 -13.93 34.78
CA GLY A 667 -5.66 -13.93 33.32
C GLY A 667 -4.91 -12.74 32.73
N LEU A 668 -3.97 -12.12 33.45
CA LEU A 668 -3.09 -11.07 32.91
C LEU A 668 -1.63 -11.43 33.25
N PRO A 669 -0.97 -12.29 32.46
CA PRO A 669 0.38 -12.74 32.75
C PRO A 669 1.40 -11.61 32.68
N ASP A 670 2.44 -11.68 33.50
CA ASP A 670 3.58 -10.76 33.52
C ASP A 670 4.78 -11.30 32.73
N SER A 671 4.81 -12.61 32.49
CA SER A 671 5.74 -13.33 31.63
C SER A 671 5.01 -14.49 30.94
N GLN A 672 5.49 -14.94 29.77
CA GLN A 672 4.98 -16.17 29.16
C GLN A 672 5.13 -17.39 30.09
N GLU A 673 6.09 -17.37 31.02
CA GLU A 673 6.31 -18.45 31.99
C GLU A 673 5.13 -18.59 32.99
N ASP A 674 4.33 -17.53 33.19
CA ASP A 674 3.16 -17.57 34.08
C ASP A 674 2.07 -18.52 33.57
N VAL A 675 2.09 -18.80 32.27
CA VAL A 675 1.11 -19.65 31.56
C VAL A 675 1.73 -20.92 30.97
N GLY A 676 2.98 -21.23 31.35
CA GLY A 676 3.71 -22.43 30.92
C GLY A 676 4.58 -22.25 29.67
N GLY A 677 4.67 -21.04 29.11
CA GLY A 677 5.49 -20.73 27.94
C GLY A 677 4.97 -21.34 26.64
N TRP A 678 5.85 -21.47 25.65
CA TRP A 678 5.51 -22.10 24.38
C TRP A 678 5.29 -23.61 24.56
N GLU A 679 4.23 -24.12 23.95
CA GLU A 679 3.99 -25.56 23.83
C GLU A 679 5.14 -26.28 23.12
N ASP A 680 5.11 -27.61 23.20
CA ASP A 680 5.89 -28.44 22.28
C ASP A 680 5.33 -28.32 20.85
N TYR A 681 6.13 -27.72 19.98
CA TYR A 681 5.93 -27.64 18.54
C TYR A 681 6.97 -28.54 17.86
N PRO A 682 6.70 -29.86 17.75
CA PRO A 682 7.64 -30.78 17.13
C PRO A 682 7.89 -30.37 15.68
N GLU A 683 9.15 -30.47 15.27
CA GLU A 683 9.53 -30.26 13.88
C GLU A 683 8.92 -31.36 13.01
N THR A 684 8.10 -30.97 12.04
CA THR A 684 7.44 -31.87 11.10
C THR A 684 7.76 -31.44 9.68
N HIS A 685 8.00 -32.41 8.81
CA HIS A 685 8.32 -32.15 7.39
C HIS A 685 7.31 -32.84 6.50
N ARG A 686 6.98 -32.20 5.37
CA ARG A 686 6.36 -32.88 4.23
C ARG A 686 7.35 -33.90 3.65
N SER A 687 6.83 -34.95 3.01
CA SER A 687 7.68 -35.90 2.31
C SER A 687 8.31 -35.24 1.08
N ALA A 688 9.48 -35.71 0.65
CA ALA A 688 10.19 -35.13 -0.49
C ALA A 688 9.44 -35.29 -1.83
N ASP A 689 8.50 -36.24 -1.90
CA ASP A 689 7.61 -36.53 -3.03
C ASP A 689 6.20 -35.93 -2.85
N TRP A 690 6.00 -35.07 -1.84
CA TRP A 690 4.71 -34.43 -1.57
C TRP A 690 4.28 -33.49 -2.70
N ASP A 691 5.22 -32.72 -3.23
CA ASP A 691 5.08 -31.68 -4.26
C ASP A 691 6.35 -31.80 -5.12
N THR A 692 6.23 -32.50 -6.24
CA THR A 692 7.39 -33.01 -7.01
C THR A 692 8.02 -31.95 -7.91
N ASP A 693 7.25 -30.99 -8.41
CA ASP A 693 7.74 -29.88 -9.22
C ASP A 693 7.96 -28.58 -8.43
N GLY A 694 7.53 -28.54 -7.18
CA GLY A 694 7.82 -27.47 -6.23
C GLY A 694 6.93 -26.25 -6.42
N ASP A 695 5.74 -26.43 -6.99
CA ASP A 695 4.82 -25.35 -7.34
C ASP A 695 3.88 -24.93 -6.19
N GLY A 696 4.02 -25.57 -5.03
CA GLY A 696 3.29 -25.28 -3.79
C GLY A 696 1.97 -26.04 -3.64
N MET A 697 1.61 -26.88 -4.60
CA MET A 697 0.50 -27.82 -4.51
C MET A 697 1.03 -29.26 -4.39
N PRO A 698 0.35 -30.15 -3.65
CA PRO A 698 0.77 -31.53 -3.60
C PRO A 698 0.30 -32.32 -4.82
N ASN A 699 1.09 -33.33 -5.20
CA ASN A 699 0.80 -34.17 -6.36
C ASN A 699 -0.65 -34.70 -6.38
N TRP A 700 -1.18 -35.14 -5.22
CA TRP A 700 -2.54 -35.69 -5.12
C TRP A 700 -3.62 -34.64 -5.38
N TRP A 701 -3.38 -33.37 -5.01
CA TRP A 701 -4.30 -32.27 -5.26
C TRP A 701 -4.34 -31.98 -6.75
N GLU A 702 -3.16 -31.87 -7.35
CA GLU A 702 -3.02 -31.63 -8.77
C GLU A 702 -3.67 -32.73 -9.61
N GLU A 703 -3.39 -34.01 -9.30
CA GLU A 703 -4.03 -35.15 -9.96
C GLU A 703 -5.57 -35.09 -9.85
N ARG A 704 -6.09 -34.65 -8.70
CA ARG A 704 -7.53 -34.51 -8.47
C ARG A 704 -8.15 -33.36 -9.27
N GLN A 705 -7.41 -32.26 -9.43
CA GLN A 705 -7.85 -31.09 -10.20
C GLN A 705 -7.54 -31.19 -11.70
N GLY A 706 -6.82 -32.24 -12.13
CA GLY A 706 -6.42 -32.44 -13.52
C GLY A 706 -5.23 -31.58 -13.95
N LEU A 707 -4.41 -31.16 -12.98
CA LEU A 707 -3.17 -30.39 -13.15
C LEU A 707 -1.97 -31.34 -13.36
N ASN A 708 -0.80 -30.77 -13.62
CA ASN A 708 0.43 -31.47 -13.96
C ASN A 708 1.44 -31.49 -12.79
N PRO A 709 1.52 -32.60 -12.02
CA PRO A 709 2.39 -32.71 -10.83
C PRO A 709 3.89 -32.87 -11.14
N ASN A 710 4.31 -32.62 -12.38
CA ASN A 710 5.68 -32.82 -12.85
C ASN A 710 6.08 -31.71 -13.83
N SER A 711 5.67 -30.48 -13.56
CA SER A 711 6.08 -29.32 -14.36
C SER A 711 7.61 -29.17 -14.36
N PRO A 712 8.22 -28.65 -15.45
CA PRO A 712 9.65 -28.39 -15.47
C PRO A 712 10.09 -27.47 -14.32
N PRO A 713 11.32 -27.57 -13.80
CA PRO A 713 11.77 -26.70 -12.73
C PRO A 713 11.62 -25.21 -13.05
N ASN A 714 10.99 -24.47 -12.12
CA ASN A 714 10.61 -23.04 -12.24
C ASN A 714 9.48 -22.74 -13.24
N ASP A 715 8.81 -23.75 -13.78
CA ASP A 715 7.58 -23.57 -14.53
C ASP A 715 6.40 -23.51 -13.57
N LEU A 716 5.91 -22.29 -13.32
CA LEU A 716 4.74 -22.03 -12.48
C LEU A 716 3.49 -21.75 -13.31
N THR A 717 3.47 -22.11 -14.60
CA THR A 717 2.31 -21.84 -15.46
C THR A 717 1.06 -22.56 -14.98
N ASP A 718 1.22 -23.73 -14.35
CA ASP A 718 0.11 -24.50 -13.81
C ASP A 718 -0.36 -23.97 -12.45
N SER A 719 0.53 -23.81 -11.48
CA SER A 719 0.23 -23.13 -10.19
C SER A 719 -0.38 -21.74 -10.34
N ASN A 720 0.13 -20.91 -11.27
CA ASN A 720 -0.44 -19.60 -11.60
C ASN A 720 -1.56 -19.65 -12.67
N GLY A 721 -1.93 -20.84 -13.12
CA GLY A 721 -3.10 -21.06 -13.97
C GLY A 721 -4.38 -20.77 -13.21
N ASP A 722 -5.47 -20.61 -13.94
CA ASP A 722 -6.83 -20.42 -13.42
C ASP A 722 -7.72 -21.40 -14.21
N ALA A 723 -7.81 -22.65 -13.74
CA ALA A 723 -8.39 -23.73 -14.52
C ALA A 723 -9.93 -23.64 -14.65
N ASN A 724 -10.58 -22.85 -13.79
CA ASN A 724 -12.03 -22.71 -13.72
C ASN A 724 -12.53 -21.30 -14.13
N ASP A 725 -11.63 -20.42 -14.57
CA ASP A 725 -11.87 -19.05 -15.01
C ASP A 725 -12.71 -18.27 -13.96
N ASP A 726 -12.31 -18.35 -12.69
CA ASP A 726 -12.95 -17.61 -11.60
C ASP A 726 -12.12 -16.46 -11.01
N GLY A 727 -10.86 -16.35 -11.45
CA GLY A 727 -9.92 -15.31 -11.07
C GLY A 727 -8.96 -15.69 -9.96
N TYR A 728 -9.07 -16.86 -9.37
CA TYR A 728 -8.05 -17.40 -8.47
C TYR A 728 -7.05 -18.29 -9.20
N THR A 729 -5.80 -18.24 -8.75
CA THR A 729 -4.80 -19.19 -9.22
C THR A 729 -5.06 -20.58 -8.66
N ASN A 730 -4.61 -21.63 -9.34
CA ASN A 730 -4.72 -23.02 -8.89
C ASN A 730 -4.10 -23.21 -7.47
N ILE A 731 -3.01 -22.52 -7.16
CA ILE A 731 -2.45 -22.52 -5.80
C ILE A 731 -3.33 -21.78 -4.79
N GLU A 732 -3.98 -20.67 -5.16
CA GLU A 732 -4.92 -19.99 -4.28
C GLU A 732 -6.13 -20.87 -3.96
N GLU A 733 -6.62 -21.64 -4.93
CA GLU A 733 -7.66 -22.65 -4.71
C GLU A 733 -7.22 -23.73 -3.71
N TYR A 734 -5.99 -24.23 -3.83
CA TYR A 734 -5.43 -25.17 -2.85
C TYR A 734 -5.32 -24.55 -1.45
N LEU A 735 -4.78 -23.34 -1.35
CA LEU A 735 -4.63 -22.61 -0.09
C LEU A 735 -5.99 -22.31 0.56
N GLN A 736 -7.02 -22.04 -0.24
CA GLN A 736 -8.38 -21.81 0.23
C GLN A 736 -9.06 -23.11 0.68
N TRP A 737 -8.84 -24.22 -0.04
CA TRP A 737 -9.27 -25.53 0.41
C TRP A 737 -8.66 -25.89 1.76
N MET A 738 -7.37 -25.61 1.98
CA MET A 738 -6.72 -25.82 3.27
C MET A 738 -7.32 -24.95 4.38
N ALA A 739 -7.66 -23.69 4.07
CA ALA A 739 -8.27 -22.77 5.03
C ALA A 739 -9.66 -23.27 5.50
N THR A 740 -10.47 -23.83 4.59
CA THR A 740 -11.88 -24.13 4.84
C THR A 740 -12.19 -25.60 5.17
N ASN A 741 -11.53 -26.56 4.49
CA ASN A 741 -11.92 -27.96 4.48
C ASN A 741 -10.75 -28.95 4.72
N GLY A 742 -9.50 -28.46 4.78
CA GLY A 742 -8.28 -29.22 4.51
C GLY A 742 -7.90 -30.41 5.39
N HIS A 743 -8.67 -30.74 6.44
CA HIS A 743 -8.28 -31.76 7.42
C HIS A 743 -9.36 -32.78 7.79
N SER A 744 -10.37 -32.98 6.93
CA SER A 744 -11.18 -34.20 7.00
C SER A 744 -10.54 -35.34 6.20
N GLU A 745 -9.36 -35.82 6.63
CA GLU A 745 -8.84 -37.15 6.26
C GLU A 745 -8.21 -37.84 7.46
#